data_AF-A0A851SKC6-F1
#
_entry.id   AF-A0A851SKC6-F1
#
_cell.length_a   1.000
_cell.length_b   1.000
_cell.length_c   1.000
_cell.angle_alpha   90.00
_cell.angle_beta   90.00
_cell.angle_gamma   90.00
#
_symmetry.space_group_name_H-M   'P 1'
#
loop_
_entity.id
_entity.type
_entity.pdbx_description
1 polymer ?
#
loop_
_entity_poly.entity_id
_entity_poly.type
_entity_poly.pdbx_seq_one_letter_code
_entity_poly.pdbx_strand_id
1 'polypeptide(L)'
;CFSFDVKLCLCSLVLKDLMLLDTELRREKHMIFIQVLKICLTDFYHKKKITDDLFKKILLTQENDFEELQKQLDSRLQNTEMSGAHNSEYQTLEDLERKEREYSEHIIDNMEAFWKQADKAQQFLLDQSKCSSAKASKITMDLTERMIAVEGLLSESQDLRAMDIQERLFNWEFMVKAVDSLKSYIPEECKCRLNTVSNILDHLTVKNNLSVRQKEELLTDLHKAFWEQLAHFSNECAQQSKDLILKQLEYHAKKREEFKHRQKTEQGCLLSKTFQTEEFHDFLKAYQELLEKHRQIQWDLEEEEDWESAEAVTDLYKELHSKASHTLAELVKELFLQTLPVVTGLSVRECELLKEEWQENLVPQLEKWNTYHQRRWKLFQEQLLLEKELWLKEYALSAVIQKHLCETQEKMIQSVVSRVGCLSDESVNYILQKHKLLLCAVLRRVTLRSLGMATLTHMRMSRKKGLLQELREQHVLQKSSSHCHDEDQWQLLKAVESHILEEEEKLEEETQQTHLEFHQQLVNEIQEALHFLQQHMEQVVGQTLLQHARQEAAEENSDDEPDFKERLVETAVESVYGTHNNINRLVQNYYQQLGKITESYEGKKLQQLKSLQAERGERSRLKKKQENEQALKEQLNKGLLDISSAVHQRMVLHQKKILAQFELQQQIRLESLKQKILGLQQLQTELENQLQEAELDFVTELATLARVPLAMKKQLSKRSKPTG
;
A
#
# COMPACT_ATOMS: atom_id res chain seq x y z
N CYS A 1 -20.49 -11.70 -17.98
CA CYS A 1 -20.28 -10.55 -18.89
C CYS A 1 -18.98 -10.75 -19.68
N PHE A 2 -18.89 -10.27 -20.92
CA PHE A 2 -17.71 -10.49 -21.80
C PHE A 2 -17.05 -9.18 -22.30
N SER A 3 -17.51 -8.00 -21.86
CA SER A 3 -16.98 -6.70 -22.29
C SER A 3 -16.98 -5.64 -21.18
N PHE A 4 -16.92 -6.06 -19.91
CA PHE A 4 -16.81 -5.13 -18.77
C PHE A 4 -15.36 -5.10 -18.31
N ASP A 5 -14.79 -3.91 -18.08
CA ASP A 5 -13.43 -3.78 -17.56
C ASP A 5 -13.40 -4.20 -16.08
N VAL A 6 -12.88 -5.40 -15.83
CA VAL A 6 -12.83 -5.97 -14.47
C VAL A 6 -11.92 -5.13 -13.56
N LYS A 7 -10.89 -4.46 -14.08
CA LYS A 7 -10.04 -3.58 -13.26
C LYS A 7 -10.83 -2.37 -12.74
N LEU A 8 -11.71 -1.76 -13.55
CA LEU A 8 -12.60 -0.71 -13.07
C LEU A 8 -13.53 -1.21 -11.95
N CYS A 9 -14.05 -2.44 -12.10
CA CYS A 9 -14.87 -3.08 -11.08
C CYS A 9 -14.10 -3.25 -9.75
N LEU A 10 -12.88 -3.79 -9.80
CA LEU A 10 -12.04 -4.02 -8.61
C LEU A 10 -11.65 -2.69 -7.94
N CYS A 11 -11.22 -1.69 -8.70
CA CYS A 11 -10.94 -0.36 -8.15
C CYS A 11 -12.19 0.30 -7.53
N SER A 12 -13.40 0.01 -8.05
CA SER A 12 -14.65 0.53 -7.47
C SER A 12 -15.01 -0.11 -6.12
N LEU A 13 -14.51 -1.34 -5.87
CA LEU A 13 -14.60 -1.98 -4.56
C LEU A 13 -13.62 -1.33 -3.58
N VAL A 14 -12.37 -1.08 -4.01
CA VAL A 14 -11.36 -0.35 -3.20
C VAL A 14 -11.89 1.01 -2.74
N LEU A 15 -12.50 1.82 -3.62
CA LEU A 15 -13.09 3.09 -3.21
C LEU A 15 -14.20 2.92 -2.14
N LYS A 16 -15.02 1.86 -2.25
CA LYS A 16 -16.05 1.56 -1.25
C LYS A 16 -15.44 1.11 0.08
N ASP A 17 -14.39 0.30 0.04
CA ASP A 17 -13.70 -0.20 1.24
C ASP A 17 -12.97 0.95 1.96
N LEU A 18 -12.39 1.91 1.23
CA LEU A 18 -11.84 3.16 1.80
C LEU A 18 -12.93 4.03 2.46
N MET A 19 -14.13 4.15 1.85
CA MET A 19 -15.28 4.85 2.45
C MET A 19 -15.83 4.13 3.70
N LEU A 20 -15.77 2.79 3.73
CA LEU A 20 -16.15 1.99 4.90
C LEU A 20 -15.14 2.18 6.03
N LEU A 21 -13.84 2.10 5.74
CA LEU A 21 -12.75 2.35 6.68
C LEU A 21 -12.89 3.72 7.36
N ASP A 22 -13.14 4.79 6.59
CA ASP A 22 -13.38 6.12 7.17
C ASP A 22 -14.61 6.17 8.08
N THR A 23 -15.67 5.47 7.69
CA THR A 23 -16.91 5.42 8.46
C THR A 23 -16.74 4.65 9.77
N GLU A 24 -15.91 3.61 9.78
CA GLU A 24 -15.51 2.90 11.01
C GLU A 24 -14.65 3.81 11.90
N LEU A 25 -13.58 4.40 11.36
CA LEU A 25 -12.68 5.30 12.12
C LEU A 25 -13.39 6.55 12.67
N ARG A 26 -14.40 7.10 11.98
CA ARG A 26 -15.27 8.15 12.53
C ARG A 26 -16.07 7.68 13.74
N ARG A 27 -16.72 6.51 13.65
CA ARG A 27 -17.50 5.95 14.77
C ARG A 27 -16.62 5.65 15.97
N GLU A 28 -15.43 5.11 15.74
CA GLU A 28 -14.41 4.92 16.77
C GLU A 28 -14.00 6.26 17.40
N LYS A 29 -13.69 7.28 16.59
CA LYS A 29 -13.37 8.63 17.08
C LYS A 29 -14.47 9.21 17.97
N HIS A 30 -15.75 9.08 17.57
CA HIS A 30 -16.88 9.55 18.37
C HIS A 30 -16.97 8.81 19.71
N MET A 31 -16.87 7.47 19.69
CA MET A 31 -16.91 6.63 20.90
C MET A 31 -15.75 6.95 21.85
N ILE A 32 -14.52 7.03 21.32
CA ILE A 32 -13.32 7.34 22.09
C ILE A 32 -13.42 8.75 22.67
N PHE A 33 -13.85 9.76 21.91
CA PHE A 33 -14.02 11.13 22.42
C PHE A 33 -14.93 11.17 23.66
N ILE A 34 -16.09 10.51 23.62
CA ILE A 34 -17.01 10.43 24.76
C ILE A 34 -16.35 9.74 25.97
N GLN A 35 -15.61 8.64 25.77
CA GLN A 35 -14.90 7.99 26.88
C GLN A 35 -13.75 8.84 27.44
N VAL A 36 -12.96 9.51 26.59
CA VAL A 36 -11.88 10.41 27.04
C VAL A 36 -12.46 11.59 27.83
N LEU A 37 -13.50 12.25 27.30
CA LEU A 37 -14.23 13.31 28.02
C LEU A 37 -14.76 12.81 29.37
N LYS A 38 -15.34 11.61 29.41
CA LYS A 38 -15.82 10.98 30.64
C LYS A 38 -14.69 10.75 31.65
N ILE A 39 -13.51 10.25 31.25
CA ILE A 39 -12.36 10.06 32.14
C ILE A 39 -11.88 11.43 32.67
N CYS A 40 -11.65 12.40 31.78
CA CYS A 40 -11.23 13.77 32.15
C CYS A 40 -12.21 14.45 33.12
N LEU A 41 -13.51 14.22 32.98
CA LEU A 41 -14.51 14.73 33.93
C LEU A 41 -14.55 13.93 35.24
N THR A 42 -14.29 12.61 35.20
CA THR A 42 -14.29 11.71 36.36
C THR A 42 -13.18 12.08 37.34
N ASP A 43 -11.99 12.42 36.82
CA ASP A 43 -10.84 12.95 37.57
C ASP A 43 -11.18 14.20 38.41
N PHE A 44 -12.18 14.99 37.99
CA PHE A 44 -12.61 16.22 38.66
C PHE A 44 -13.86 16.00 39.53
N TYR A 45 -14.72 15.05 39.16
CA TYR A 45 -15.83 14.56 39.97
C TYR A 45 -15.35 13.95 41.29
N HIS A 46 -14.36 13.05 41.25
CA HIS A 46 -13.78 12.42 42.45
C HIS A 46 -13.15 13.45 43.40
N LYS A 47 -12.61 14.54 42.85
CA LYS A 47 -12.08 15.70 43.59
C LYS A 47 -13.20 16.65 44.11
N LYS A 48 -14.48 16.25 44.02
CA LYS A 48 -15.71 17.00 44.37
C LYS A 48 -15.82 18.38 43.70
N LYS A 49 -15.24 18.56 42.51
CA LYS A 49 -15.22 19.84 41.78
C LYS A 49 -16.44 20.04 40.87
N ILE A 50 -17.17 18.96 40.56
CA ILE A 50 -18.33 18.91 39.64
C ILE A 50 -19.44 18.10 40.33
N THR A 51 -20.71 18.46 40.13
CA THR A 51 -21.87 17.72 40.68
C THR A 51 -22.29 16.57 39.75
N ASP A 52 -22.93 15.54 40.32
CA ASP A 52 -23.35 14.33 39.58
C ASP A 52 -24.35 14.63 38.45
N ASP A 53 -25.35 15.48 38.72
CA ASP A 53 -26.31 15.94 37.71
C ASP A 53 -25.63 16.69 36.55
N LEU A 54 -24.62 17.50 36.84
CA LEU A 54 -23.89 18.27 35.83
C LEU A 54 -22.98 17.36 35.01
N PHE A 55 -22.29 16.40 35.65
CA PHE A 55 -21.48 15.39 34.98
C PHE A 55 -22.32 14.59 33.96
N LYS A 56 -23.49 14.09 34.39
CA LYS A 56 -24.43 13.36 33.52
C LYS A 56 -24.98 14.23 32.40
N LYS A 57 -25.33 15.49 32.69
CA LYS A 57 -25.84 16.44 31.70
C LYS A 57 -24.83 16.75 30.60
N ILE A 58 -23.56 16.97 30.94
CA ILE A 58 -22.49 17.25 29.96
C ILE A 58 -22.35 16.08 28.97
N LEU A 59 -22.24 14.85 29.49
CA LEU A 59 -22.07 13.66 28.66
C LEU A 59 -23.28 13.42 27.76
N LEU A 60 -24.49 13.46 28.31
CA LEU A 60 -25.72 13.25 27.54
C LEU A 60 -25.92 14.31 26.44
N THR A 61 -25.59 15.57 26.70
CA THR A 61 -25.63 16.62 25.66
C THR A 61 -24.62 16.33 24.54
N GLN A 62 -23.38 15.96 24.87
CA GLN A 62 -22.38 15.64 23.85
C GLN A 62 -22.75 14.38 23.04
N GLU A 63 -23.21 13.31 23.69
CA GLU A 63 -23.67 12.09 23.03
C GLU A 63 -24.79 12.38 22.00
N ASN A 64 -25.82 13.12 22.40
CA ASN A 64 -26.93 13.51 21.51
C ASN A 64 -26.46 14.39 20.34
N ASP A 65 -25.60 15.38 20.60
CA ASP A 65 -25.13 16.32 19.57
C ASP A 65 -24.25 15.62 18.52
N PHE A 66 -23.40 14.65 18.92
CA PHE A 66 -22.63 13.84 17.96
C PHE A 66 -23.49 12.82 17.20
N GLU A 67 -24.56 12.29 17.80
CA GLU A 67 -25.52 11.44 17.08
C GLU A 67 -26.27 12.23 16.01
N GLU A 68 -26.64 13.48 16.31
CA GLU A 68 -27.26 14.40 15.34
C GLU A 68 -26.30 14.80 14.21
N LEU A 69 -25.03 15.11 14.52
CA LEU A 69 -24.00 15.34 13.48
C LEU A 69 -23.80 14.13 12.56
N GLN A 70 -23.87 12.90 13.09
CA GLN A 70 -23.80 11.70 12.27
C GLN A 70 -25.03 11.55 11.36
N LYS A 71 -26.25 11.78 11.88
CA LYS A 71 -27.49 11.74 11.07
C LYS A 71 -27.46 12.77 9.94
N GLN A 72 -26.96 13.97 10.22
CA GLN A 72 -26.81 15.02 9.21
C GLN A 72 -25.83 14.60 8.11
N LEU A 73 -24.67 14.02 8.46
CA LEU A 73 -23.74 13.48 7.48
C LEU A 73 -24.39 12.34 6.66
N ASP A 74 -24.98 11.34 7.32
CA ASP A 74 -25.60 10.19 6.66
C ASP A 74 -26.70 10.64 5.67
N SER A 75 -27.50 11.66 6.02
CA SER A 75 -28.50 12.22 5.11
C SER A 75 -27.91 12.94 3.89
N ARG A 76 -26.79 13.66 4.05
CA ARG A 76 -26.08 14.28 2.92
C ARG A 76 -25.54 13.22 1.97
N LEU A 77 -24.87 12.21 2.52
CA LEU A 77 -24.31 11.09 1.75
C LEU A 77 -25.39 10.33 0.97
N GLN A 78 -26.54 10.06 1.59
CA GLN A 78 -27.69 9.44 0.90
C GLN A 78 -28.26 10.32 -0.21
N ASN A 79 -28.37 11.64 -0.01
CA ASN A 79 -28.81 12.56 -1.05
C ASN A 79 -27.85 12.57 -2.25
N THR A 80 -26.54 12.48 -2.01
CA THR A 80 -25.50 12.37 -3.04
C THR A 80 -25.55 11.04 -3.81
N GLU A 81 -25.93 9.93 -3.14
CA GLU A 81 -26.19 8.65 -3.83
C GLU A 81 -27.47 8.69 -4.68
N MET A 82 -28.49 9.44 -4.25
CA MET A 82 -29.77 9.60 -4.95
C MET A 82 -29.74 10.64 -6.08
N SER A 83 -28.75 11.54 -6.11
CA SER A 83 -28.57 12.55 -7.16
C SER A 83 -27.77 12.07 -8.38
N GLY A 84 -27.14 10.89 -8.29
CA GLY A 84 -26.56 10.22 -9.46
C GLY A 84 -27.65 9.90 -10.51
N ALA A 85 -27.27 9.92 -11.79
CA ALA A 85 -28.22 9.83 -12.90
C ALA A 85 -29.21 8.65 -12.76
N HIS A 86 -30.50 8.96 -12.66
CA HIS A 86 -31.53 7.95 -12.49
C HIS A 86 -31.47 6.87 -13.60
N ASN A 87 -31.42 5.60 -13.17
CA ASN A 87 -31.71 4.40 -13.95
C ASN A 87 -30.62 3.83 -14.89
N SER A 88 -29.32 4.07 -14.66
CA SER A 88 -28.28 3.19 -15.23
C SER A 88 -27.94 2.04 -14.28
N GLU A 89 -27.94 0.81 -14.81
CA GLU A 89 -27.47 -0.41 -14.11
C GLU A 89 -25.93 -0.41 -13.93
N TYR A 90 -25.25 0.59 -14.49
CA TYR A 90 -23.79 0.75 -14.54
C TYR A 90 -23.40 2.18 -14.11
N GLN A 91 -22.35 2.28 -13.30
CA GLN A 91 -21.72 3.55 -12.91
C GLN A 91 -20.60 3.90 -13.91
N THR A 92 -20.51 5.16 -14.32
CA THR A 92 -19.42 5.66 -15.16
C THR A 92 -18.16 5.98 -14.33
N LEU A 93 -17.01 6.19 -14.98
CA LEU A 93 -15.80 6.63 -14.28
C LEU A 93 -15.99 8.06 -13.75
N GLU A 94 -16.62 8.91 -14.54
CA GLU A 94 -16.97 10.29 -14.20
C GLU A 94 -17.92 10.35 -12.99
N ASP A 95 -18.87 9.41 -12.86
CA ASP A 95 -19.72 9.28 -11.69
C ASP A 95 -18.95 8.86 -10.43
N LEU A 96 -17.94 8.00 -10.57
CA LEU A 96 -17.09 7.58 -9.45
C LEU A 96 -16.18 8.72 -8.99
N GLU A 97 -15.53 9.43 -9.92
CA GLU A 97 -14.73 10.64 -9.63
C GLU A 97 -15.57 11.74 -8.95
N ARG A 98 -16.79 11.97 -9.46
CA ARG A 98 -17.72 12.94 -8.88
C ARG A 98 -18.16 12.52 -7.47
N LYS A 99 -18.61 11.28 -7.29
CA LYS A 99 -19.07 10.78 -5.98
C LYS A 99 -17.96 10.85 -4.93
N GLU A 100 -16.73 10.53 -5.32
CA GLU A 100 -15.59 10.54 -4.41
C GLU A 100 -15.16 11.97 -4.05
N ARG A 101 -15.24 12.94 -4.98
CA ARG A 101 -15.09 14.38 -4.67
C ARG A 101 -16.18 14.88 -3.72
N GLU A 102 -17.46 14.66 -4.05
CA GLU A 102 -18.60 15.08 -3.22
C GLU A 102 -18.54 14.44 -1.82
N TYR A 103 -18.01 13.22 -1.71
CA TYR A 103 -17.72 12.59 -0.42
C TYR A 103 -16.66 13.38 0.37
N SER A 104 -15.51 13.69 -0.25
CA SER A 104 -14.43 14.47 0.38
C SER A 104 -14.94 15.79 0.96
N GLU A 105 -15.69 16.56 0.17
CA GLU A 105 -16.31 17.83 0.57
C GLU A 105 -17.17 17.67 1.83
N HIS A 106 -18.12 16.71 1.83
CA HIS A 106 -18.98 16.44 2.99
C HIS A 106 -18.20 15.96 4.22
N ILE A 107 -17.05 15.30 4.05
CA ILE A 107 -16.23 14.81 5.15
C ILE A 107 -15.40 15.95 5.77
N ILE A 108 -14.92 16.90 4.98
CA ILE A 108 -14.23 18.12 5.48
C ILE A 108 -15.21 18.96 6.31
N ASP A 109 -16.42 19.21 5.79
CA ASP A 109 -17.53 19.84 6.51
C ASP A 109 -17.83 19.16 7.87
N ASN A 110 -17.92 17.82 7.86
CA ASN A 110 -18.19 17.04 9.06
C ASN A 110 -17.04 17.08 10.07
N MET A 111 -15.79 17.10 9.60
CA MET A 111 -14.62 17.25 10.46
C MET A 111 -14.62 18.61 11.17
N GLU A 112 -14.91 19.70 10.45
CA GLU A 112 -15.08 21.03 11.04
C GLU A 112 -16.20 21.02 12.09
N ALA A 113 -17.38 20.47 11.74
CA ALA A 113 -18.53 20.41 12.63
C ALA A 113 -18.25 19.59 13.91
N PHE A 114 -17.51 18.48 13.79
CA PHE A 114 -17.06 17.67 14.93
C PHE A 114 -16.21 18.50 15.90
N TRP A 115 -15.21 19.23 15.40
CA TRP A 115 -14.32 20.01 16.27
C TRP A 115 -15.01 21.22 16.89
N LYS A 116 -15.86 21.92 16.13
CA LYS A 116 -16.76 22.95 16.68
C LYS A 116 -17.66 22.40 17.81
N GLN A 117 -18.11 21.16 17.70
CA GLN A 117 -18.91 20.51 18.75
C GLN A 117 -18.07 20.13 19.98
N ALA A 118 -16.84 19.63 19.78
CA ALA A 118 -15.91 19.35 20.87
C ALA A 118 -15.57 20.60 21.70
N ASP A 119 -15.38 21.77 21.07
CA ASP A 119 -15.11 23.02 21.79
C ASP A 119 -16.34 23.59 22.53
N LYS A 120 -17.57 23.30 22.06
CA LYS A 120 -18.77 23.61 22.86
C LYS A 120 -18.79 22.89 24.21
N ALA A 121 -18.13 21.74 24.36
CA ALA A 121 -17.99 21.06 25.65
C ALA A 121 -17.19 21.92 26.65
N GLN A 122 -16.12 22.57 26.19
CA GLN A 122 -15.35 23.54 26.98
C GLN A 122 -16.18 24.78 27.33
N GLN A 123 -16.96 25.32 26.38
CA GLN A 123 -17.84 26.45 26.66
C GLN A 123 -18.94 26.09 27.68
N PHE A 124 -19.55 24.91 27.56
CA PHE A 124 -20.55 24.42 28.51
C PHE A 124 -19.97 24.26 29.93
N LEU A 125 -18.71 23.81 30.04
CA LEU A 125 -17.97 23.76 31.30
C LEU A 125 -17.76 25.15 31.91
N LEU A 126 -17.53 26.19 31.11
CA LEU A 126 -17.38 27.57 31.57
C LEU A 126 -18.73 28.20 31.97
N ASP A 127 -19.78 27.99 31.18
CA ASP A 127 -21.06 28.71 31.31
C ASP A 127 -22.01 28.11 32.37
N GLN A 128 -22.10 26.78 32.51
CA GLN A 128 -23.10 26.13 33.38
C GLN A 128 -22.56 25.63 34.71
N SER A 129 -21.25 25.69 34.94
CA SER A 129 -20.63 25.15 36.15
C SER A 129 -20.00 26.23 37.01
N LYS A 130 -19.96 26.02 38.33
CA LYS A 130 -19.15 26.84 39.25
C LYS A 130 -17.65 26.47 39.18
N CYS A 131 -17.19 25.98 38.03
CA CYS A 131 -15.78 25.63 37.80
C CYS A 131 -15.00 26.90 37.47
N SER A 132 -13.90 27.14 38.17
CA SER A 132 -13.02 28.28 37.91
C SER A 132 -12.33 28.12 36.56
N SER A 133 -12.07 29.23 35.84
CA SER A 133 -11.43 29.22 34.51
C SER A 133 -10.23 28.26 34.42
N ALA A 134 -9.27 28.35 35.35
CA ALA A 134 -8.09 27.48 35.41
C ALA A 134 -8.40 25.97 35.50
N LYS A 135 -9.54 25.56 36.07
CA LYS A 135 -9.96 24.14 36.11
C LYS A 135 -10.57 23.71 34.78
N ALA A 136 -11.37 24.56 34.14
CA ALA A 136 -11.92 24.27 32.81
C ALA A 136 -10.82 24.25 31.73
N SER A 137 -9.85 25.18 31.81
CA SER A 137 -8.63 25.17 30.98
C SER A 137 -7.87 23.85 31.16
N LYS A 138 -7.59 23.44 32.41
CA LYS A 138 -6.89 22.17 32.68
C LYS A 138 -7.64 20.92 32.18
N ILE A 139 -8.97 20.86 32.29
CA ILE A 139 -9.77 19.77 31.69
C ILE A 139 -9.62 19.77 30.16
N THR A 140 -9.61 20.96 29.54
CA THR A 140 -9.51 21.10 28.08
C THR A 140 -8.12 20.72 27.57
N MET A 141 -7.06 21.09 28.27
CA MET A 141 -5.69 20.74 27.91
C MET A 141 -5.47 19.23 27.98
N ASP A 142 -5.87 18.59 29.09
CA ASP A 142 -5.83 17.13 29.27
C ASP A 142 -6.67 16.39 28.20
N LEU A 143 -7.87 16.87 27.88
CA LEU A 143 -8.68 16.35 26.77
C LEU A 143 -7.98 16.51 25.41
N THR A 144 -7.33 17.65 25.17
CA THR A 144 -6.63 17.94 23.90
C THR A 144 -5.41 17.03 23.73
N GLU A 145 -4.58 16.91 24.76
CA GLU A 145 -3.41 16.02 24.78
C GLU A 145 -3.80 14.55 24.52
N ARG A 146 -4.82 14.06 25.23
CA ARG A 146 -5.36 12.71 25.04
C ARG A 146 -5.92 12.51 23.62
N MET A 147 -6.62 13.51 23.07
CA MET A 147 -7.14 13.43 21.70
C MET A 147 -6.06 13.50 20.60
N ILE A 148 -4.89 14.12 20.87
CA ILE A 148 -3.74 14.06 19.94
C ILE A 148 -3.23 12.62 19.82
N ALA A 149 -3.10 11.91 20.95
CA ALA A 149 -2.72 10.49 20.93
C ALA A 149 -3.76 9.64 20.17
N VAL A 150 -5.06 9.91 20.37
CA VAL A 150 -6.14 9.23 19.65
C VAL A 150 -6.08 9.46 18.14
N GLU A 151 -5.91 10.70 17.66
CA GLU A 151 -5.80 10.97 16.22
C GLU A 151 -4.52 10.35 15.59
N GLY A 152 -3.41 10.32 16.33
CA GLY A 152 -2.20 9.60 15.88
C GLY A 152 -2.48 8.11 15.65
N LEU A 153 -3.11 7.45 16.61
CA LEU A 153 -3.43 6.01 16.53
C LEU A 153 -4.54 5.70 15.51
N LEU A 154 -5.50 6.61 15.30
CA LEU A 154 -6.45 6.53 14.18
C LEU A 154 -5.75 6.69 12.83
N SER A 155 -4.66 7.48 12.73
CA SER A 155 -3.87 7.60 11.50
C SER A 155 -3.07 6.32 11.23
N GLU A 156 -2.36 5.80 12.23
CA GLU A 156 -1.63 4.52 12.12
C GLU A 156 -2.57 3.37 11.71
N SER A 157 -3.75 3.31 12.31
CA SER A 157 -4.79 2.34 11.93
C SER A 157 -5.34 2.55 10.52
N GLN A 158 -5.45 3.80 10.06
CA GLN A 158 -5.92 4.09 8.71
C GLN A 158 -4.89 3.66 7.67
N ASP A 159 -3.61 3.97 7.90
CA ASP A 159 -2.53 3.71 6.96
C ASP A 159 -2.27 2.20 6.82
N LEU A 160 -2.34 1.45 7.92
CA LEU A 160 -2.26 -0.02 7.91
C LEU A 160 -3.42 -0.63 7.10
N ARG A 161 -4.67 -0.26 7.42
CA ARG A 161 -5.86 -0.83 6.77
C ARG A 161 -6.00 -0.41 5.31
N ALA A 162 -5.49 0.76 4.94
CA ALA A 162 -5.37 1.20 3.57
C ALA A 162 -4.41 0.31 2.76
N MET A 163 -3.25 -0.05 3.32
CA MET A 163 -2.32 -1.00 2.70
C MET A 163 -2.96 -2.40 2.57
N ASP A 164 -3.72 -2.85 3.57
CA ASP A 164 -4.45 -4.13 3.51
C ASP A 164 -5.45 -4.14 2.33
N ILE A 165 -6.37 -3.15 2.26
CA ILE A 165 -7.35 -3.00 1.17
C ILE A 165 -6.66 -3.01 -0.21
N GLN A 166 -5.49 -2.37 -0.30
CA GLN A 166 -4.72 -2.29 -1.53
C GLN A 166 -4.00 -3.60 -1.88
N GLU A 167 -3.51 -4.37 -0.90
CA GLU A 167 -3.00 -5.73 -1.14
C GLU A 167 -4.14 -6.66 -1.59
N ARG A 168 -5.36 -6.48 -1.05
CA ARG A 168 -6.57 -7.17 -1.51
C ARG A 168 -6.84 -6.96 -3.00
N LEU A 169 -6.72 -5.72 -3.48
CA LEU A 169 -6.89 -5.37 -4.90
C LEU A 169 -6.00 -6.23 -5.79
N PHE A 170 -4.71 -6.38 -5.46
CA PHE A 170 -3.79 -7.18 -6.25
C PHE A 170 -4.07 -8.68 -6.14
N ASN A 171 -4.50 -9.15 -4.98
CA ASN A 171 -4.91 -10.54 -4.79
C ASN A 171 -6.15 -10.86 -5.64
N TRP A 172 -7.16 -9.98 -5.66
CA TRP A 172 -8.31 -10.08 -6.55
C TRP A 172 -7.92 -10.01 -8.03
N GLU A 173 -7.03 -9.08 -8.43
CA GLU A 173 -6.56 -9.00 -9.82
C GLU A 173 -5.86 -10.31 -10.25
N PHE A 174 -5.05 -10.88 -9.36
CA PHE A 174 -4.40 -12.17 -9.57
C PHE A 174 -5.41 -13.33 -9.70
N MET A 175 -6.41 -13.40 -8.80
CA MET A 175 -7.48 -14.41 -8.85
C MET A 175 -8.30 -14.30 -10.14
N VAL A 176 -8.73 -13.09 -10.51
CA VAL A 176 -9.44 -12.81 -11.77
C VAL A 176 -8.61 -13.28 -12.96
N LYS A 177 -7.32 -12.91 -13.03
CA LYS A 177 -6.46 -13.32 -14.15
C LYS A 177 -6.24 -14.83 -14.18
N ALA A 178 -6.23 -15.52 -13.03
CA ALA A 178 -6.16 -16.99 -12.98
C ALA A 178 -7.43 -17.64 -13.56
N VAL A 179 -8.63 -17.14 -13.22
CA VAL A 179 -9.90 -17.64 -13.77
C VAL A 179 -10.04 -17.33 -15.26
N ASP A 180 -9.70 -16.11 -15.69
CA ASP A 180 -9.67 -15.74 -17.12
C ASP A 180 -8.64 -16.55 -17.92
N SER A 181 -7.51 -16.90 -17.30
CA SER A 181 -6.54 -17.82 -17.88
C SER A 181 -7.18 -19.19 -18.15
N LEU A 182 -7.82 -19.81 -17.14
CA LEU A 182 -8.51 -21.10 -17.27
C LEU A 182 -9.63 -21.09 -18.34
N LYS A 183 -10.39 -19.99 -18.40
CA LYS A 183 -11.43 -19.76 -19.41
C LYS A 183 -10.91 -19.82 -20.86
N SER A 184 -9.63 -19.53 -21.08
CA SER A 184 -9.01 -19.54 -22.41
C SER A 184 -8.58 -20.92 -22.93
N TYR A 185 -8.58 -21.97 -22.07
CA TYR A 185 -8.05 -23.30 -22.43
C TYR A 185 -8.88 -23.98 -23.53
N ILE A 186 -10.20 -24.16 -23.32
CA ILE A 186 -11.06 -24.86 -24.28
C ILE A 186 -11.12 -24.18 -25.67
N PRO A 187 -11.26 -22.84 -25.79
CA PRO A 187 -11.20 -22.18 -27.09
C PRO A 187 -9.92 -22.43 -27.90
N GLU A 188 -8.76 -22.39 -27.25
CA GLU A 188 -7.48 -22.63 -27.93
C GLU A 188 -7.21 -24.12 -28.16
N GLU A 189 -7.70 -25.01 -27.29
CA GLU A 189 -7.69 -26.46 -27.52
C GLU A 189 -8.53 -26.84 -28.75
N CYS A 190 -9.76 -26.32 -28.87
CA CYS A 190 -10.61 -26.49 -30.04
C CYS A 190 -9.87 -26.11 -31.33
N LYS A 191 -9.22 -24.95 -31.34
CA LYS A 191 -8.43 -24.43 -32.46
C LYS A 191 -7.24 -25.32 -32.82
N CYS A 192 -6.47 -25.79 -31.84
CA CYS A 192 -5.35 -26.73 -32.08
C CYS A 192 -5.83 -28.06 -32.69
N ARG A 193 -6.92 -28.62 -32.16
CA ARG A 193 -7.53 -29.87 -32.64
C ARG A 193 -8.07 -29.72 -34.07
N LEU A 194 -8.80 -28.65 -34.36
CA LEU A 194 -9.35 -28.34 -35.69
C LEU A 194 -8.24 -28.13 -36.74
N ASN A 195 -7.20 -27.35 -36.42
CA ASN A 195 -6.06 -27.15 -37.31
C ASN A 195 -5.37 -28.48 -37.67
N THR A 196 -5.16 -29.34 -36.68
CA THR A 196 -4.52 -30.66 -36.89
C THR A 196 -5.38 -31.57 -37.77
N VAL A 197 -6.71 -31.58 -37.56
CA VAL A 197 -7.64 -32.32 -38.44
C VAL A 197 -7.63 -31.75 -39.86
N SER A 198 -7.69 -30.43 -40.04
CA SER A 198 -7.64 -29.80 -41.37
C SER A 198 -6.38 -30.21 -42.12
N ASN A 199 -5.21 -30.14 -41.47
CA ASN A 199 -3.95 -30.55 -42.07
C ASN A 199 -3.99 -32.01 -42.58
N ILE A 200 -4.59 -32.94 -41.84
CA ILE A 200 -4.67 -34.34 -42.25
C ILE A 200 -5.66 -34.52 -43.41
N LEU A 201 -6.81 -33.84 -43.38
CA LEU A 201 -7.76 -33.83 -44.51
C LEU A 201 -7.16 -33.19 -45.77
N ASP A 202 -6.30 -32.18 -45.63
CA ASP A 202 -5.51 -31.61 -46.72
C ASP A 202 -4.57 -32.65 -47.35
N HIS A 203 -3.81 -33.40 -46.54
CA HIS A 203 -2.96 -34.49 -47.06
C HIS A 203 -3.76 -35.58 -47.78
N LEU A 204 -4.97 -35.91 -47.31
CA LEU A 204 -5.87 -36.85 -47.98
C LEU A 204 -6.45 -36.30 -49.29
N THR A 205 -6.71 -35.00 -49.35
CA THR A 205 -7.13 -34.30 -50.58
C THR A 205 -6.01 -34.31 -51.62
N VAL A 206 -4.76 -34.01 -51.21
CA VAL A 206 -3.57 -34.10 -52.08
C VAL A 206 -3.31 -35.52 -52.59
N LYS A 207 -3.62 -36.55 -51.78
CA LYS A 207 -3.56 -37.97 -52.18
C LYS A 207 -4.73 -38.41 -53.08
N ASN A 208 -5.68 -37.52 -53.42
CA ASN A 208 -6.94 -37.81 -54.13
C ASN A 208 -7.88 -38.82 -53.42
N ASN A 209 -7.71 -39.03 -52.12
CA ASN A 209 -8.61 -39.88 -51.30
C ASN A 209 -9.87 -39.12 -50.83
N LEU A 210 -9.86 -37.78 -50.93
CA LEU A 210 -10.98 -36.88 -50.65
C LEU A 210 -11.09 -35.84 -51.77
N SER A 211 -12.32 -35.50 -52.15
CA SER A 211 -12.56 -34.28 -52.93
C SER A 211 -12.55 -33.03 -52.04
N VAL A 212 -12.21 -31.88 -52.61
CA VAL A 212 -12.23 -30.58 -51.90
C VAL A 212 -13.60 -30.31 -51.25
N ARG A 213 -14.69 -30.62 -51.95
CA ARG A 213 -16.05 -30.47 -51.44
C ARG A 213 -16.32 -31.36 -50.20
N GLN A 214 -15.91 -32.63 -50.23
CA GLN A 214 -16.06 -33.52 -49.08
C GLN A 214 -15.21 -33.06 -47.89
N LYS A 215 -14.01 -32.52 -48.12
CA LYS A 215 -13.20 -31.88 -47.07
C LYS A 215 -13.95 -30.71 -46.43
N GLU A 216 -14.51 -29.81 -47.23
CA GLU A 216 -15.25 -28.63 -46.76
C GLU A 216 -16.51 -29.03 -45.97
N GLU A 217 -17.27 -30.01 -46.45
CA GLU A 217 -18.44 -30.56 -45.75
C GLU A 217 -18.04 -31.16 -44.38
N LEU A 218 -17.03 -32.05 -44.35
CA LEU A 218 -16.53 -32.66 -43.11
C LEU A 218 -15.98 -31.64 -42.10
N LEU A 219 -15.23 -30.63 -42.58
CA LEU A 219 -14.75 -29.56 -41.71
C LEU A 219 -15.89 -28.69 -41.20
N THR A 220 -16.91 -28.39 -42.01
CA THR A 220 -18.05 -27.56 -41.58
C THR A 220 -18.84 -28.24 -40.47
N ASP A 221 -19.12 -29.53 -40.62
CA ASP A 221 -19.81 -30.32 -39.59
C ASP A 221 -19.00 -30.44 -38.29
N LEU A 222 -17.67 -30.67 -38.39
CA LEU A 222 -16.80 -30.70 -37.21
C LEU A 222 -16.70 -29.34 -36.51
N HIS A 223 -16.53 -28.25 -37.27
CA HIS A 223 -16.52 -26.89 -36.71
C HIS A 223 -17.82 -26.58 -35.99
N LYS A 224 -18.97 -26.97 -36.56
CA LYS A 224 -20.28 -26.79 -35.93
C LYS A 224 -20.36 -27.55 -34.61
N ALA A 225 -20.01 -28.83 -34.58
CA ALA A 225 -20.01 -29.64 -33.36
C ALA A 225 -19.07 -29.06 -32.28
N PHE A 226 -17.89 -28.58 -32.67
CA PHE A 226 -16.93 -27.93 -31.76
C PHE A 226 -17.47 -26.60 -31.20
N TRP A 227 -18.13 -25.78 -32.03
CA TRP A 227 -18.76 -24.54 -31.58
C TRP A 227 -19.93 -24.81 -30.61
N GLU A 228 -20.73 -25.85 -30.86
CA GLU A 228 -21.81 -26.27 -29.95
C GLU A 228 -21.25 -26.72 -28.59
N GLN A 229 -20.17 -27.51 -28.56
CA GLN A 229 -19.48 -27.89 -27.32
C GLN A 229 -18.87 -26.68 -26.58
N LEU A 230 -18.24 -25.75 -27.30
CA LEU A 230 -17.64 -24.55 -26.72
C LEU A 230 -18.69 -23.59 -26.14
N ALA A 231 -19.83 -23.45 -26.81
CA ALA A 231 -20.97 -22.70 -26.30
C ALA A 231 -21.58 -23.38 -25.06
N HIS A 232 -21.73 -24.71 -25.06
CA HIS A 232 -22.17 -25.47 -23.90
C HIS A 232 -21.24 -25.27 -22.71
N PHE A 233 -19.93 -25.49 -22.88
CA PHE A 233 -18.91 -25.27 -21.84
C PHE A 233 -18.96 -23.84 -21.29
N SER A 234 -19.00 -22.83 -22.16
CA SER A 234 -19.00 -21.42 -21.74
C SER A 234 -20.24 -21.06 -20.91
N ASN A 235 -21.40 -21.58 -21.28
CA ASN A 235 -22.66 -21.36 -20.56
C ASN A 235 -22.71 -22.17 -19.25
N GLU A 236 -22.25 -23.42 -19.26
CA GLU A 236 -22.18 -24.30 -18.08
C GLU A 236 -21.25 -23.69 -17.01
N CYS A 237 -20.05 -23.26 -17.41
CA CYS A 237 -19.11 -22.53 -16.54
C CYS A 237 -19.74 -21.27 -15.96
N ALA A 238 -20.35 -20.41 -16.79
CA ALA A 238 -20.91 -19.13 -16.34
C ALA A 238 -22.11 -19.30 -15.38
N GLN A 239 -22.95 -20.31 -15.59
CA GLN A 239 -24.09 -20.59 -14.71
C GLN A 239 -23.63 -21.24 -13.40
N GLN A 240 -22.81 -22.29 -13.46
CA GLN A 240 -22.38 -23.00 -12.26
C GLN A 240 -21.48 -22.15 -11.36
N SER A 241 -20.59 -21.30 -11.93
CA SER A 241 -19.79 -20.38 -11.12
C SER A 241 -20.65 -19.32 -10.44
N LYS A 242 -21.68 -18.79 -11.12
CA LYS A 242 -22.64 -17.85 -10.51
C LYS A 242 -23.40 -18.51 -9.35
N ASP A 243 -23.91 -19.73 -9.55
CA ASP A 243 -24.67 -20.45 -8.52
C ASP A 243 -23.80 -20.88 -7.33
N LEU A 244 -22.51 -21.13 -7.56
CA LEU A 244 -21.51 -21.39 -6.51
C LEU A 244 -21.23 -20.13 -5.68
N ILE A 245 -20.88 -19.03 -6.35
CA ILE A 245 -20.57 -17.74 -5.70
C ILE A 245 -21.77 -17.23 -4.91
N LEU A 246 -23.00 -17.34 -5.42
CA LEU A 246 -24.20 -16.90 -4.68
C LEU A 246 -24.39 -17.69 -3.37
N LYS A 247 -24.16 -19.01 -3.37
CA LYS A 247 -24.23 -19.84 -2.15
C LYS A 247 -23.13 -19.48 -1.14
N GLN A 248 -21.91 -19.22 -1.63
CA GLN A 248 -20.80 -18.74 -0.81
C GLN A 248 -21.14 -17.38 -0.19
N LEU A 249 -21.58 -16.39 -0.97
CA LEU A 249 -21.99 -15.08 -0.47
C LEU A 249 -23.08 -15.14 0.61
N GLU A 250 -24.09 -16.02 0.49
CA GLU A 250 -25.10 -16.23 1.53
C GLU A 250 -24.53 -16.84 2.83
N TYR A 251 -23.54 -17.73 2.73
CA TYR A 251 -22.85 -18.33 3.88
C TYR A 251 -21.94 -17.30 4.57
N HIS A 252 -21.12 -16.60 3.79
CA HIS A 252 -20.22 -15.53 4.24
C HIS A 252 -20.97 -14.34 4.86
N ALA A 253 -22.15 -14.00 4.34
CA ALA A 253 -23.02 -13.00 4.97
C ALA A 253 -23.45 -13.41 6.40
N LYS A 254 -23.78 -14.69 6.63
CA LYS A 254 -24.12 -15.20 7.97
C LYS A 254 -22.90 -15.19 8.90
N LYS A 255 -21.75 -15.70 8.42
CA LYS A 255 -20.46 -15.72 9.17
C LYS A 255 -20.06 -14.30 9.61
N ARG A 256 -20.24 -13.29 8.75
CA ARG A 256 -20.00 -11.87 9.05
C ARG A 256 -21.00 -11.25 10.03
N GLU A 257 -22.31 -11.51 9.92
CA GLU A 257 -23.28 -10.97 10.90
C GLU A 257 -23.13 -11.58 12.30
N GLU A 258 -22.83 -12.88 12.41
CA GLU A 258 -22.46 -13.51 13.68
C GLU A 258 -21.22 -12.87 14.29
N PHE A 259 -20.20 -12.58 13.47
CA PHE A 259 -18.98 -11.95 13.91
C PHE A 259 -19.19 -10.49 14.37
N LYS A 260 -19.96 -9.69 13.61
CA LYS A 260 -20.37 -8.33 14.03
C LYS A 260 -21.12 -8.33 15.37
N HIS A 261 -21.97 -9.34 15.61
CA HIS A 261 -22.65 -9.47 16.89
C HIS A 261 -21.65 -9.74 18.04
N ARG A 262 -20.68 -10.65 17.84
CA ARG A 262 -19.59 -10.89 18.80
C ARG A 262 -18.76 -9.63 19.06
N GLN A 263 -18.35 -8.90 18.01
CA GLN A 263 -17.60 -7.64 18.14
C GLN A 263 -18.34 -6.64 19.04
N LYS A 264 -19.62 -6.36 18.76
CA LYS A 264 -20.45 -5.44 19.55
C LYS A 264 -20.59 -5.86 21.01
N THR A 265 -20.73 -7.17 21.26
CA THR A 265 -20.78 -7.71 22.64
C THR A 265 -19.44 -7.53 23.36
N GLU A 266 -18.31 -7.85 22.73
CA GLU A 266 -16.98 -7.67 23.32
C GLU A 266 -16.65 -6.19 23.59
N GLN A 267 -16.97 -5.30 22.65
CA GLN A 267 -16.82 -3.85 22.81
C GLN A 267 -17.68 -3.32 23.97
N GLY A 268 -18.96 -3.70 24.05
CA GLY A 268 -19.83 -3.34 25.17
C GLY A 268 -19.31 -3.89 26.52
N CYS A 269 -18.79 -5.12 26.52
CA CYS A 269 -18.14 -5.71 27.70
C CYS A 269 -16.88 -4.96 28.14
N LEU A 270 -16.09 -4.40 27.20
CA LEU A 270 -14.92 -3.59 27.55
C LEU A 270 -15.33 -2.20 28.07
N LEU A 271 -16.22 -1.51 27.36
CA LEU A 271 -16.75 -0.18 27.75
C LEU A 271 -17.45 -0.20 29.13
N SER A 272 -18.11 -1.31 29.48
CA SER A 272 -18.70 -1.52 30.81
C SER A 272 -17.68 -1.81 31.92
N LYS A 273 -16.49 -2.34 31.59
CA LYS A 273 -15.38 -2.53 32.54
C LYS A 273 -14.59 -1.24 32.79
N THR A 274 -14.49 -0.36 31.80
CA THR A 274 -13.82 0.95 31.91
C THR A 274 -14.39 1.84 33.03
N PHE A 275 -15.60 1.56 33.54
CA PHE A 275 -16.14 2.20 34.75
C PHE A 275 -15.30 1.99 36.03
N GLN A 276 -14.28 1.10 36.02
CA GLN A 276 -13.40 0.84 37.16
C GLN A 276 -11.94 1.24 36.92
N THR A 277 -11.57 1.72 35.72
CA THR A 277 -10.20 2.10 35.37
C THR A 277 -10.09 3.61 35.23
N GLU A 278 -9.37 4.27 36.14
CA GLU A 278 -9.16 5.73 36.09
C GLU A 278 -8.07 6.14 35.07
N GLU A 279 -7.19 5.20 34.66
CA GLU A 279 -6.07 5.51 33.75
C GLU A 279 -6.43 5.42 32.26
N PHE A 280 -6.26 6.54 31.56
CA PHE A 280 -6.56 6.69 30.13
C PHE A 280 -5.69 5.79 29.23
N HIS A 281 -4.40 5.65 29.52
CA HIS A 281 -3.50 4.85 28.68
C HIS A 281 -3.86 3.37 28.69
N ASP A 282 -4.24 2.82 29.85
CA ASP A 282 -4.73 1.46 29.99
C ASP A 282 -6.05 1.23 29.23
N PHE A 283 -7.00 2.17 29.34
CA PHE A 283 -8.23 2.10 28.54
C PHE A 283 -7.95 2.15 27.03
N LEU A 284 -7.19 3.14 26.57
CA LEU A 284 -6.93 3.34 25.15
C LEU A 284 -6.21 2.14 24.54
N LYS A 285 -5.19 1.64 25.23
CA LYS A 285 -4.45 0.44 24.84
C LYS A 285 -5.35 -0.80 24.79
N ALA A 286 -6.15 -1.07 25.83
CA ALA A 286 -7.05 -2.23 25.85
C ALA A 286 -8.16 -2.14 24.79
N TYR A 287 -8.66 -0.94 24.49
CA TYR A 287 -9.63 -0.69 23.42
C TYR A 287 -9.00 -0.91 22.04
N GLN A 288 -7.75 -0.47 21.83
CA GLN A 288 -7.00 -0.68 20.60
C GLN A 288 -6.59 -2.12 20.36
N GLU A 289 -6.07 -2.83 21.38
CA GLU A 289 -5.78 -4.26 21.29
C GLU A 289 -7.04 -5.07 20.95
N LEU A 290 -8.20 -4.68 21.46
CA LEU A 290 -9.49 -5.29 21.11
C LEU A 290 -9.88 -5.01 19.65
N LEU A 291 -9.82 -3.74 19.21
CA LEU A 291 -10.16 -3.35 17.84
C LEU A 291 -9.21 -3.97 16.82
N GLU A 292 -7.91 -3.99 17.10
CA GLU A 292 -6.92 -4.56 16.18
C GLU A 292 -7.08 -6.08 16.07
N LYS A 293 -7.37 -6.76 17.18
CA LYS A 293 -7.81 -8.17 17.14
C LYS A 293 -9.09 -8.36 16.33
N HIS A 294 -10.07 -7.46 16.46
CA HIS A 294 -11.31 -7.52 15.66
C HIS A 294 -11.05 -7.32 14.17
N ARG A 295 -10.16 -6.39 13.80
CA ARG A 295 -9.74 -6.10 12.42
C ARG A 295 -8.93 -7.23 11.80
N GLN A 296 -8.00 -7.83 12.54
CA GLN A 296 -7.22 -8.98 12.08
C GLN A 296 -8.14 -10.18 11.84
N ILE A 297 -9.03 -10.53 12.78
CA ILE A 297 -9.96 -11.63 12.59
C ILE A 297 -10.93 -11.36 11.42
N GLN A 298 -11.32 -10.10 11.20
CA GLN A 298 -12.11 -9.73 10.02
C GLN A 298 -11.33 -9.89 8.72
N TRP A 299 -10.05 -9.50 8.73
CA TRP A 299 -9.17 -9.62 7.57
C TRP A 299 -8.89 -11.08 7.23
N ASP A 300 -8.42 -11.87 8.20
CA ASP A 300 -8.16 -13.31 8.06
C ASP A 300 -9.41 -14.05 7.53
N LEU A 301 -10.58 -13.65 8.01
CA LEU A 301 -11.87 -14.12 7.52
C LEU A 301 -12.07 -13.74 6.05
N GLU A 302 -12.02 -12.46 5.73
CA GLU A 302 -12.31 -11.97 4.38
C GLU A 302 -11.30 -12.49 3.32
N GLU A 303 -10.04 -12.70 3.69
CA GLU A 303 -9.01 -13.34 2.86
C GLU A 303 -9.25 -14.85 2.67
N GLU A 304 -9.67 -15.57 3.73
CA GLU A 304 -10.11 -16.98 3.65
C GLU A 304 -11.33 -17.12 2.72
N GLU A 305 -12.34 -16.24 2.85
CA GLU A 305 -13.56 -16.27 2.03
C GLU A 305 -13.28 -15.99 0.54
N ASP A 306 -12.40 -15.03 0.25
CA ASP A 306 -11.98 -14.72 -1.13
C ASP A 306 -11.19 -15.89 -1.75
N TRP A 307 -10.27 -16.51 -0.99
CA TRP A 307 -9.49 -17.65 -1.45
C TRP A 307 -10.36 -18.92 -1.65
N GLU A 308 -11.21 -19.28 -0.69
CA GLU A 308 -12.16 -20.40 -0.81
C GLU A 308 -13.06 -20.25 -2.04
N SER A 309 -13.50 -19.02 -2.34
CA SER A 309 -14.29 -18.70 -3.53
C SER A 309 -13.49 -18.88 -4.82
N ALA A 310 -12.26 -18.36 -4.87
CA ALA A 310 -11.39 -18.46 -6.05
C ALA A 310 -10.94 -19.91 -6.31
N GLU A 311 -10.62 -20.69 -5.27
CA GLU A 311 -10.22 -22.09 -5.39
C GLU A 311 -11.40 -22.96 -5.88
N ALA A 312 -12.60 -22.79 -5.30
CA ALA A 312 -13.78 -23.53 -5.73
C ALA A 312 -14.19 -23.23 -7.19
N VAL A 313 -14.10 -21.97 -7.64
CA VAL A 313 -14.30 -21.61 -9.05
C VAL A 313 -13.20 -22.18 -9.95
N THR A 314 -11.95 -22.16 -9.50
CA THR A 314 -10.81 -22.74 -10.23
C THR A 314 -10.98 -24.25 -10.44
N ASP A 315 -11.41 -24.98 -9.42
CA ASP A 315 -11.64 -26.43 -9.50
C ASP A 315 -12.84 -26.79 -10.38
N LEU A 316 -13.93 -26.03 -10.29
CA LEU A 316 -15.06 -26.13 -11.22
C LEU A 316 -14.61 -25.99 -12.69
N TYR A 317 -13.76 -24.98 -12.99
CA TYR A 317 -13.24 -24.77 -14.33
C TYR A 317 -12.33 -25.92 -14.80
N LYS A 318 -11.52 -26.52 -13.92
CA LYS A 318 -10.71 -27.71 -14.23
C LYS A 318 -11.58 -28.93 -14.55
N GLU A 319 -12.64 -29.18 -13.77
CA GLU A 319 -13.56 -30.30 -13.99
C GLU A 319 -14.29 -30.16 -15.33
N LEU A 320 -14.92 -29.00 -15.57
CA LEU A 320 -15.64 -28.71 -16.82
C LEU A 320 -14.70 -28.72 -18.03
N HIS A 321 -13.45 -28.27 -17.88
CA HIS A 321 -12.42 -28.38 -18.91
C HIS A 321 -12.13 -29.86 -19.23
N SER A 322 -11.89 -30.71 -18.22
CA SER A 322 -11.63 -32.13 -18.43
C SER A 322 -12.79 -32.84 -19.14
N LYS A 323 -14.03 -32.49 -18.80
CA LYS A 323 -15.25 -33.00 -19.43
C LYS A 323 -15.36 -32.56 -20.90
N ALA A 324 -15.12 -31.29 -21.20
CA ALA A 324 -15.17 -30.74 -22.57
C ALA A 324 -14.01 -31.26 -23.45
N SER A 325 -12.78 -31.31 -22.93
CA SER A 325 -11.63 -31.88 -23.64
C SER A 325 -11.84 -33.35 -24.03
N HIS A 326 -12.55 -34.11 -23.18
CA HIS A 326 -12.94 -35.49 -23.48
C HIS A 326 -14.00 -35.58 -24.59
N THR A 327 -15.08 -34.79 -24.55
CA THR A 327 -16.09 -34.81 -25.64
C THR A 327 -15.51 -34.35 -26.98
N LEU A 328 -14.61 -33.35 -26.98
CA LEU A 328 -13.86 -32.93 -28.18
C LEU A 328 -12.94 -34.04 -28.72
N ALA A 329 -12.41 -34.92 -27.87
CA ALA A 329 -11.61 -36.07 -28.30
C ALA A 329 -12.46 -37.18 -28.92
N GLU A 330 -13.64 -37.45 -28.37
CA GLU A 330 -14.57 -38.42 -28.94
C GLU A 330 -15.13 -37.96 -30.28
N LEU A 331 -15.49 -36.68 -30.46
CA LEU A 331 -15.91 -36.14 -31.77
C LEU A 331 -14.87 -36.35 -32.89
N VAL A 332 -13.58 -36.13 -32.60
CA VAL A 332 -12.51 -36.36 -33.59
C VAL A 332 -12.29 -37.86 -33.84
N LYS A 333 -12.43 -38.70 -32.81
CA LYS A 333 -12.36 -40.15 -32.92
C LYS A 333 -13.52 -40.73 -33.74
N GLU A 334 -14.73 -40.18 -33.61
CA GLU A 334 -15.89 -40.51 -34.46
C GLU A 334 -15.64 -40.13 -35.91
N LEU A 335 -15.11 -38.93 -36.17
CA LEU A 335 -14.72 -38.50 -37.51
C LEU A 335 -13.74 -39.50 -38.16
N PHE A 336 -12.65 -39.86 -37.48
CA PHE A 336 -11.65 -40.79 -38.02
C PHE A 336 -12.16 -42.22 -38.16
N LEU A 337 -12.88 -42.77 -37.17
CA LEU A 337 -13.20 -44.20 -37.12
C LEU A 337 -14.58 -44.57 -37.70
N GLN A 338 -15.49 -43.61 -37.87
CA GLN A 338 -16.84 -43.85 -38.40
C GLN A 338 -17.08 -43.09 -39.70
N THR A 339 -16.84 -41.78 -39.73
CA THR A 339 -17.21 -40.93 -40.89
C THR A 339 -16.21 -41.07 -42.04
N LEU A 340 -14.91 -40.99 -41.75
CA LEU A 340 -13.84 -41.00 -42.76
C LEU A 340 -13.80 -42.30 -43.59
N PRO A 341 -13.92 -43.53 -43.02
CA PRO A 341 -13.94 -44.76 -43.81
C PRO A 341 -15.11 -44.80 -44.80
N VAL A 342 -16.29 -44.30 -44.40
CA VAL A 342 -17.49 -44.28 -45.24
C VAL A 342 -17.38 -43.27 -46.40
N VAL A 343 -16.76 -42.12 -46.17
CA VAL A 343 -16.62 -41.05 -47.18
C VAL A 343 -15.46 -41.32 -48.16
N THR A 344 -14.40 -42.00 -47.71
CA THR A 344 -13.15 -42.18 -48.49
C THR A 344 -12.93 -43.61 -49.01
N GLY A 345 -13.62 -44.61 -48.46
CA GLY A 345 -13.37 -46.02 -48.76
C GLY A 345 -12.08 -46.59 -48.14
N LEU A 346 -11.37 -45.82 -47.31
CA LEU A 346 -10.22 -46.29 -46.56
C LEU A 346 -10.60 -47.40 -45.57
N SER A 347 -9.67 -48.34 -45.31
CA SER A 347 -9.88 -49.34 -44.28
C SER A 347 -9.82 -48.72 -42.88
N VAL A 348 -10.54 -49.33 -41.93
CA VAL A 348 -10.53 -48.89 -40.51
C VAL A 348 -9.09 -48.80 -39.97
N ARG A 349 -8.20 -49.71 -40.40
CA ARG A 349 -6.79 -49.74 -39.98
C ARG A 349 -5.96 -48.58 -40.54
N GLU A 350 -6.27 -48.09 -41.74
CA GLU A 350 -5.64 -46.89 -42.29
C GLU A 350 -6.14 -45.63 -41.55
N CYS A 351 -7.42 -45.60 -41.18
CA CYS A 351 -7.98 -44.53 -40.34
C CYS A 351 -7.46 -44.55 -38.89
N GLU A 352 -7.15 -45.71 -38.33
CA GLU A 352 -6.45 -45.84 -37.04
C GLU A 352 -5.06 -45.19 -37.10
N LEU A 353 -4.28 -45.45 -38.15
CA LEU A 353 -2.97 -44.82 -38.37
C LEU A 353 -3.07 -43.30 -38.55
N LEU A 354 -4.08 -42.81 -39.29
CA LEU A 354 -4.33 -41.35 -39.44
C LEU A 354 -4.74 -40.68 -38.11
N LYS A 355 -5.42 -41.42 -37.23
CA LYS A 355 -5.75 -40.96 -35.87
C LYS A 355 -4.52 -40.95 -34.96
N GLU A 356 -3.61 -41.92 -35.09
CA GLU A 356 -2.32 -41.90 -34.40
C GLU A 356 -1.46 -40.71 -34.87
N GLU A 357 -1.36 -40.49 -36.20
CA GLU A 357 -0.72 -39.31 -36.80
C GLU A 357 -1.37 -38.00 -36.31
N TRP A 358 -2.69 -37.95 -36.12
CA TRP A 358 -3.37 -36.81 -35.51
C TRP A 358 -2.96 -36.58 -34.04
N GLN A 359 -2.83 -37.63 -33.24
CA GLN A 359 -2.39 -37.51 -31.85
C GLN A 359 -0.92 -37.04 -31.76
N GLU A 360 -0.03 -37.59 -32.58
CA GLU A 360 1.37 -37.19 -32.65
C GLU A 360 1.55 -35.72 -33.08
N ASN A 361 0.73 -35.24 -34.04
CA ASN A 361 0.79 -33.84 -34.50
C ASN A 361 0.07 -32.85 -33.55
N LEU A 362 -0.85 -33.32 -32.70
CA LEU A 362 -1.57 -32.47 -31.74
C LEU A 362 -0.71 -32.11 -30.52
N VAL A 363 0.05 -33.06 -29.98
CA VAL A 363 0.84 -32.86 -28.75
C VAL A 363 1.80 -31.65 -28.86
N PRO A 364 2.63 -31.50 -29.91
CA PRO A 364 3.52 -30.34 -30.07
C PRO A 364 2.78 -29.01 -30.19
N GLN A 365 1.55 -28.99 -30.72
CA GLN A 365 0.74 -27.76 -30.81
C GLN A 365 0.21 -27.34 -29.44
N LEU A 366 -0.28 -28.30 -28.64
CA LEU A 366 -0.72 -28.04 -27.26
C LEU A 366 0.46 -27.65 -26.36
N GLU A 367 1.63 -28.26 -26.52
CA GLU A 367 2.86 -27.85 -25.83
C GLU A 367 3.29 -26.44 -26.22
N LYS A 368 3.31 -26.10 -27.52
CA LYS A 368 3.60 -24.75 -28.00
C LYS A 368 2.65 -23.72 -27.38
N TRP A 369 1.34 -24.01 -27.37
CA TRP A 369 0.34 -23.14 -26.73
C TRP A 369 0.56 -23.02 -25.21
N ASN A 370 0.82 -24.11 -24.49
CA ASN A 370 1.10 -24.10 -23.06
C ASN A 370 2.35 -23.26 -22.73
N THR A 371 3.43 -23.38 -23.51
CA THR A 371 4.63 -22.53 -23.32
C THR A 371 4.38 -21.04 -23.61
N TYR A 372 3.45 -20.71 -24.51
CA TYR A 372 2.98 -19.34 -24.67
C TYR A 372 2.19 -18.87 -23.43
N HIS A 373 1.22 -19.66 -22.97
CA HIS A 373 0.42 -19.36 -21.78
C HIS A 373 1.31 -19.10 -20.54
N GLN A 374 2.34 -19.92 -20.32
CA GLN A 374 3.30 -19.73 -19.24
C GLN A 374 4.08 -18.41 -19.34
N ARG A 375 4.42 -17.96 -20.56
CA ARG A 375 5.08 -16.66 -20.78
C ARG A 375 4.12 -15.50 -20.53
N ARG A 376 2.89 -15.60 -21.04
CA ARG A 376 1.81 -14.63 -20.79
C ARG A 376 1.57 -14.43 -19.30
N TRP A 377 1.45 -15.54 -18.57
CA TRP A 377 1.31 -15.55 -17.12
C TRP A 377 2.48 -14.86 -16.40
N LYS A 378 3.72 -15.15 -16.83
CA LYS A 378 4.90 -14.50 -16.28
C LYS A 378 4.93 -12.99 -16.53
N LEU A 379 4.58 -12.52 -17.73
CA LEU A 379 4.48 -11.09 -18.03
C LEU A 379 3.47 -10.38 -17.12
N PHE A 380 2.32 -11.02 -16.87
CA PHE A 380 1.33 -10.51 -15.93
C PHE A 380 1.87 -10.43 -14.49
N GLN A 381 2.59 -11.46 -14.01
CA GLN A 381 3.22 -11.42 -12.69
C GLN A 381 4.28 -10.31 -12.57
N GLU A 382 5.09 -10.10 -13.61
CA GLU A 382 6.07 -9.00 -13.67
C GLU A 382 5.38 -7.62 -13.68
N GLN A 383 4.27 -7.46 -14.42
CA GLN A 383 3.46 -6.24 -14.40
C GLN A 383 2.81 -5.98 -13.04
N LEU A 384 2.18 -6.98 -12.43
CA LEU A 384 1.51 -6.84 -11.13
C LEU A 384 2.51 -6.41 -10.04
N LEU A 385 3.75 -6.92 -10.10
CA LEU A 385 4.84 -6.50 -9.21
C LEU A 385 5.28 -5.05 -9.47
N LEU A 386 5.38 -4.62 -10.74
CA LEU A 386 5.66 -3.22 -11.07
C LEU A 386 4.54 -2.28 -10.61
N GLU A 387 3.27 -2.69 -10.71
CA GLU A 387 2.13 -1.92 -10.18
C GLU A 387 2.21 -1.84 -8.65
N LYS A 388 2.56 -2.93 -7.94
CA LYS A 388 2.87 -2.88 -6.48
C LYS A 388 3.99 -1.88 -6.14
N GLU A 389 5.09 -1.89 -6.89
CA GLU A 389 6.21 -0.95 -6.69
C GLU A 389 5.83 0.51 -6.96
N LEU A 390 4.95 0.78 -7.94
CA LEU A 390 4.44 2.13 -8.22
C LEU A 390 3.59 2.65 -7.07
N TRP A 391 2.64 1.85 -6.58
CA TRP A 391 1.83 2.25 -5.42
C TRP A 391 2.67 2.52 -4.17
N LEU A 392 3.69 1.71 -3.87
CA LEU A 392 4.60 1.98 -2.75
C LEU A 392 5.31 3.34 -2.87
N LYS A 393 5.56 3.83 -4.10
CA LYS A 393 6.07 5.18 -4.35
C LYS A 393 5.00 6.25 -4.11
N GLU A 394 3.74 6.01 -4.48
CA GLU A 394 2.62 6.92 -4.18
C GLU A 394 2.40 7.08 -2.66
N TYR A 395 2.43 5.98 -1.90
CA TYR A 395 2.39 6.03 -0.43
C TYR A 395 3.56 6.83 0.15
N ALA A 396 4.79 6.58 -0.34
CA ALA A 396 5.97 7.32 0.08
C ALA A 396 5.89 8.82 -0.28
N LEU A 397 5.34 9.16 -1.44
CA LEU A 397 5.11 10.53 -1.87
C LEU A 397 4.05 11.23 -1.00
N SER A 398 2.94 10.56 -0.71
CA SER A 398 1.89 11.08 0.18
C SER A 398 2.45 11.33 1.59
N ALA A 399 3.23 10.40 2.14
CA ALA A 399 3.90 10.57 3.44
C ALA A 399 4.89 11.76 3.45
N VAL A 400 5.62 11.99 2.35
CA VAL A 400 6.50 13.17 2.21
C VAL A 400 5.69 14.47 2.13
N ILE A 401 4.58 14.50 1.39
CA ILE A 401 3.68 15.66 1.30
C ILE A 401 3.08 15.98 2.67
N GLN A 402 2.57 14.96 3.39
CA GLN A 402 2.04 15.11 4.74
C GLN A 402 3.10 15.63 5.72
N LYS A 403 4.32 15.09 5.68
CA LYS A 403 5.42 15.58 6.52
C LYS A 403 5.78 17.03 6.23
N HIS A 404 5.89 17.40 4.95
CA HIS A 404 6.15 18.79 4.55
C HIS A 404 5.03 19.75 4.99
N LEU A 405 3.77 19.33 4.82
CA LEU A 405 2.60 20.07 5.28
C LEU A 405 2.62 20.27 6.80
N CYS A 406 2.92 19.20 7.55
CA CYS A 406 3.05 19.24 9.01
C CYS A 406 4.14 20.22 9.45
N GLU A 407 5.37 20.05 8.94
CA GLU A 407 6.50 20.94 9.27
C GLU A 407 6.23 22.41 8.91
N THR A 408 5.49 22.67 7.82
CA THR A 408 5.13 24.02 7.37
C THR A 408 4.14 24.67 8.33
N GLN A 409 3.12 23.93 8.75
CA GLN A 409 2.11 24.41 9.69
C GLN A 409 2.67 24.59 11.11
N GLU A 410 3.52 23.66 11.58
CA GLU A 410 4.24 23.79 12.85
C GLU A 410 5.12 25.06 12.88
N LYS A 411 5.91 25.33 11.81
CA LYS A 411 6.70 26.56 11.69
C LYS A 411 5.81 27.81 11.63
N MET A 412 4.64 27.72 10.99
CA MET A 412 3.69 28.84 10.89
C MET A 412 3.11 29.19 12.26
N ILE A 413 2.59 28.21 13.03
CA ILE A 413 2.02 28.48 14.34
C ILE A 413 3.08 28.93 15.35
N GLN A 414 4.30 28.37 15.31
CA GLN A 414 5.43 28.83 16.12
C GLN A 414 5.78 30.30 15.83
N SER A 415 5.78 30.69 14.54
CA SER A 415 6.01 32.08 14.11
C SER A 415 4.87 33.03 14.51
N VAL A 416 3.61 32.56 14.51
CA VAL A 416 2.48 33.35 15.02
C VAL A 416 2.63 33.56 16.53
N VAL A 417 2.85 32.49 17.30
CA VAL A 417 2.97 32.57 18.76
C VAL A 417 4.17 33.43 19.19
N SER A 418 5.34 33.28 18.55
CA SER A 418 6.52 34.10 18.87
C SER A 418 6.36 35.59 18.54
N ARG A 419 5.51 35.94 17.56
CA ARG A 419 5.14 37.34 17.26
C ARG A 419 4.13 37.92 18.24
N VAL A 420 3.28 37.06 18.81
CA VAL A 420 2.26 37.48 19.79
C VAL A 420 2.94 37.90 21.10
N GLY A 421 4.02 37.23 21.51
CA GLY A 421 5.03 37.72 22.46
C GLY A 421 4.60 37.82 23.95
N CYS A 422 3.35 38.17 24.22
CA CYS A 422 2.76 38.32 25.55
C CYS A 422 1.83 37.13 25.83
N LEU A 423 2.38 35.94 26.04
CA LEU A 423 1.65 34.73 26.40
C LEU A 423 2.51 33.85 27.32
N SER A 424 1.92 33.34 28.40
CA SER A 424 2.56 32.36 29.29
C SER A 424 2.83 31.03 28.58
N ASP A 425 3.85 30.28 29.03
CA ASP A 425 4.19 28.96 28.48
C ASP A 425 3.01 27.97 28.47
N GLU A 426 2.12 28.02 29.46
CA GLU A 426 0.89 27.20 29.47
C GLU A 426 -0.07 27.60 28.34
N SER A 427 -0.20 28.91 28.05
CA SER A 427 -1.01 29.44 26.95
C SER A 427 -0.40 29.12 25.59
N VAL A 428 0.93 29.26 25.45
CA VAL A 428 1.71 28.86 24.28
C VAL A 428 1.53 27.37 23.99
N ASN A 429 1.73 26.51 25.00
CA ASN A 429 1.55 25.07 24.87
C ASN A 429 0.11 24.70 24.49
N TYR A 430 -0.90 25.35 25.08
CA TYR A 430 -2.31 25.13 24.71
C TYR A 430 -2.61 25.46 23.24
N ILE A 431 -2.10 26.59 22.72
CA ILE A 431 -2.22 26.96 21.30
C ILE A 431 -1.55 25.90 20.41
N LEU A 432 -0.32 25.49 20.75
CA LEU A 432 0.43 24.48 19.98
C LEU A 432 -0.26 23.11 20.00
N GLN A 433 -0.80 22.67 21.15
CA GLN A 433 -1.55 21.42 21.27
C GLN A 433 -2.87 21.47 20.49
N LYS A 434 -3.65 22.56 20.57
CA LYS A 434 -4.88 22.73 19.78
C LYS A 434 -4.59 22.72 18.28
N HIS A 435 -3.56 23.43 17.83
CA HIS A 435 -3.12 23.39 16.44
C HIS A 435 -2.73 21.98 16.01
N LYS A 436 -1.89 21.29 16.79
CA LYS A 436 -1.45 19.92 16.51
C LYS A 436 -2.63 18.95 16.39
N LEU A 437 -3.62 19.04 17.28
CA LEU A 437 -4.79 18.18 17.25
C LEU A 437 -5.59 18.31 15.94
N LEU A 438 -5.85 19.55 15.53
CA LEU A 438 -6.59 19.83 14.29
C LEU A 438 -5.76 19.48 13.04
N LEU A 439 -4.46 19.77 13.07
CA LEU A 439 -3.52 19.40 12.02
C LEU A 439 -3.44 17.88 11.83
N CYS A 440 -3.40 17.08 12.90
CA CYS A 440 -3.46 15.61 12.82
C CYS A 440 -4.77 15.14 12.15
N ALA A 441 -5.92 15.74 12.49
CA ALA A 441 -7.19 15.42 11.85
C ALA A 441 -7.20 15.79 10.35
N VAL A 442 -6.68 16.96 9.98
CA VAL A 442 -6.52 17.38 8.57
C VAL A 442 -5.59 16.43 7.82
N LEU A 443 -4.42 16.11 8.36
CA LEU A 443 -3.44 15.23 7.73
C LEU A 443 -4.05 13.85 7.45
N ARG A 444 -4.71 13.23 8.42
CA ARG A 444 -5.37 11.93 8.25
C ARG A 444 -6.42 11.93 7.12
N ARG A 445 -7.11 13.07 6.90
CA ARG A 445 -8.03 13.24 5.77
C ARG A 445 -7.31 13.34 4.44
N VAL A 446 -6.24 14.13 4.38
CA VAL A 446 -5.38 14.26 3.19
C VAL A 446 -4.78 12.91 2.80
N THR A 447 -4.38 12.07 3.76
CA THR A 447 -3.89 10.71 3.50
C THR A 447 -4.95 9.87 2.78
N LEU A 448 -6.13 9.72 3.37
CA LEU A 448 -7.21 8.93 2.77
C LEU A 448 -7.61 9.45 1.38
N ARG A 449 -7.67 10.78 1.23
CA ARG A 449 -7.98 11.45 -0.04
C ARG A 449 -6.96 11.13 -1.13
N SER A 450 -5.66 11.12 -0.78
CA SER A 450 -4.59 10.80 -1.73
C SER A 450 -4.67 9.36 -2.25
N LEU A 451 -5.19 8.43 -1.45
CA LEU A 451 -5.41 7.03 -1.83
C LEU A 451 -6.63 6.86 -2.74
N GLY A 452 -7.70 7.63 -2.49
CA GLY A 452 -8.82 7.77 -3.42
C GLY A 452 -8.33 8.24 -4.79
N MET A 453 -7.54 9.32 -4.83
CA MET A 453 -6.93 9.83 -6.07
C MET A 453 -6.04 8.81 -6.77
N ALA A 454 -5.15 8.11 -6.06
CA ALA A 454 -4.31 7.06 -6.66
C ALA A 454 -5.15 5.92 -7.27
N THR A 455 -6.26 5.56 -6.61
CA THR A 455 -7.22 4.58 -7.14
C THR A 455 -7.90 5.07 -8.42
N LEU A 456 -8.31 6.35 -8.47
CA LEU A 456 -8.90 6.99 -9.65
C LEU A 456 -7.88 7.10 -10.82
N THR A 457 -6.61 7.40 -10.55
CA THR A 457 -5.55 7.33 -11.56
C THR A 457 -5.41 5.91 -12.12
N HIS A 458 -5.43 4.89 -11.25
CA HIS A 458 -5.40 3.49 -11.68
C HIS A 458 -6.62 3.12 -12.54
N MET A 459 -7.81 3.67 -12.25
CA MET A 459 -9.00 3.52 -13.12
C MET A 459 -8.80 4.18 -14.48
N ARG A 460 -8.43 5.47 -14.54
CA ARG A 460 -8.21 6.20 -15.80
C ARG A 460 -7.23 5.48 -16.73
N MET A 461 -6.14 4.94 -16.16
CA MET A 461 -5.10 4.26 -16.93
C MET A 461 -5.39 2.78 -17.21
N SER A 462 -6.42 2.15 -16.62
CA SER A 462 -6.66 0.69 -16.67
C SER A 462 -6.75 0.16 -18.11
N ARG A 463 -7.57 0.81 -18.93
CA ARG A 463 -7.85 0.40 -20.31
C ARG A 463 -6.63 0.50 -21.21
N LYS A 464 -5.85 1.58 -21.08
CA LYS A 464 -4.63 1.78 -21.88
C LYS A 464 -3.51 0.85 -21.43
N LYS A 465 -3.34 0.63 -20.12
CA LYS A 465 -2.48 -0.43 -19.56
C LYS A 465 -2.86 -1.82 -20.08
N GLY A 466 -4.15 -2.12 -20.20
CA GLY A 466 -4.66 -3.38 -20.77
C GLY A 466 -4.29 -3.57 -22.24
N LEU A 467 -4.52 -2.56 -23.08
CA LEU A 467 -4.14 -2.60 -24.51
C LEU A 467 -2.61 -2.75 -24.69
N LEU A 468 -1.82 -2.02 -23.90
CA LEU A 468 -0.36 -2.16 -23.91
C LEU A 468 0.09 -3.57 -23.46
N GLN A 469 -0.58 -4.15 -22.47
CA GLN A 469 -0.33 -5.54 -22.06
C GLN A 469 -0.62 -6.51 -23.21
N GLU A 470 -1.74 -6.36 -23.92
CA GLU A 470 -2.07 -7.19 -25.09
C GLU A 470 -1.03 -7.07 -26.22
N LEU A 471 -0.51 -5.86 -26.49
CA LEU A 471 0.58 -5.64 -27.45
C LEU A 471 1.88 -6.35 -27.03
N ARG A 472 2.26 -6.25 -25.75
CA ARG A 472 3.43 -6.96 -25.20
C ARG A 472 3.28 -8.48 -25.28
N GLU A 473 2.08 -9.01 -25.01
CA GLU A 473 1.75 -10.44 -25.15
C GLU A 473 1.87 -10.91 -26.62
N GLN A 474 1.37 -10.12 -27.57
CA GLN A 474 1.49 -10.38 -29.02
C GLN A 474 2.94 -10.32 -29.53
N HIS A 475 3.76 -9.39 -29.04
CA HIS A 475 5.18 -9.33 -29.38
C HIS A 475 5.92 -10.60 -28.91
N VAL A 476 5.64 -11.08 -27.70
CA VAL A 476 6.24 -12.31 -27.16
C VAL A 476 5.78 -13.57 -27.93
N LEU A 477 4.55 -13.59 -28.46
CA LEU A 477 4.10 -14.60 -29.42
C LEU A 477 4.97 -14.60 -30.67
N GLN A 478 5.02 -13.48 -31.40
CA GLN A 478 5.69 -13.39 -32.70
C GLN A 478 7.19 -13.72 -32.60
N LYS A 479 7.86 -13.21 -31.56
CA LYS A 479 9.27 -13.48 -31.23
C LYS A 479 9.56 -14.95 -30.90
N SER A 480 8.53 -15.74 -30.56
CA SER A 480 8.67 -17.16 -30.23
C SER A 480 8.42 -18.11 -31.41
N SER A 481 7.83 -17.62 -32.50
CA SER A 481 7.39 -18.46 -33.62
C SER A 481 8.40 -18.67 -34.75
N SER A 482 9.47 -17.89 -34.84
CA SER A 482 10.44 -17.92 -35.95
C SER A 482 11.82 -18.42 -35.52
N HIS A 483 12.27 -19.53 -36.12
CA HIS A 483 13.66 -20.03 -35.99
C HIS A 483 14.57 -19.59 -37.15
N CYS A 484 14.00 -19.19 -38.29
CA CYS A 484 14.66 -18.34 -39.28
C CYS A 484 13.85 -17.05 -39.36
N HIS A 485 14.50 -15.90 -39.23
CA HIS A 485 13.86 -14.62 -39.51
C HIS A 485 14.06 -14.32 -40.99
N ASP A 486 12.96 -14.18 -41.72
CA ASP A 486 12.98 -13.43 -42.97
C ASP A 486 13.24 -11.94 -42.66
N GLU A 487 13.84 -11.19 -43.58
CA GLU A 487 14.24 -9.80 -43.30
C GLU A 487 13.00 -8.93 -43.01
N ASP A 488 11.90 -9.19 -43.73
CA ASP A 488 10.59 -8.57 -43.51
C ASP A 488 9.98 -8.91 -42.14
N GLN A 489 10.14 -10.15 -41.64
CA GLN A 489 9.66 -10.56 -40.32
C GLN A 489 10.43 -9.87 -39.19
N TRP A 490 11.74 -9.66 -39.38
CA TRP A 490 12.57 -8.93 -38.42
C TRP A 490 12.23 -7.43 -38.41
N GLN A 491 11.96 -6.83 -39.58
CA GLN A 491 11.47 -5.45 -39.66
C GLN A 491 10.10 -5.30 -38.98
N LEU A 492 9.18 -6.24 -39.16
CA LEU A 492 7.88 -6.25 -38.48
C LEU A 492 8.02 -6.32 -36.96
N LEU A 493 8.85 -7.24 -36.44
CA LEU A 493 9.11 -7.35 -35.00
C LEU A 493 9.68 -6.05 -34.42
N LYS A 494 10.59 -5.38 -35.14
CA LYS A 494 11.12 -4.06 -34.74
C LYS A 494 10.08 -2.95 -34.78
N ALA A 495 9.18 -2.96 -35.76
CA ALA A 495 8.08 -1.99 -35.81
C ALA A 495 7.12 -2.15 -34.62
N VAL A 496 6.83 -3.40 -34.24
CA VAL A 496 6.03 -3.70 -33.03
C VAL A 496 6.78 -3.29 -31.75
N GLU A 497 8.10 -3.52 -31.66
CA GLU A 497 8.92 -3.08 -30.52
C GLU A 497 8.97 -1.54 -30.41
N SER A 498 9.09 -0.80 -31.53
CA SER A 498 8.97 0.67 -31.56
C SER A 498 7.59 1.14 -31.09
N HIS A 499 6.52 0.54 -31.62
CA HIS A 499 5.14 0.90 -31.25
C HIS A 499 4.85 0.63 -29.76
N ILE A 500 5.42 -0.43 -29.17
CA ILE A 500 5.29 -0.69 -27.73
C ILE A 500 5.97 0.42 -26.92
N LEU A 501 7.16 0.88 -27.33
CA LEU A 501 7.86 1.99 -26.67
C LEU A 501 7.12 3.32 -26.83
N GLU A 502 6.55 3.61 -28.01
CA GLU A 502 5.75 4.81 -28.27
C GLU A 502 4.46 4.84 -27.45
N GLU A 503 3.78 3.69 -27.27
CA GLU A 503 2.61 3.60 -26.39
C GLU A 503 2.98 3.58 -24.90
N GLU A 504 4.17 3.12 -24.53
CA GLU A 504 4.72 3.24 -23.16
C GLU A 504 4.99 4.71 -22.81
N GLU A 505 5.62 5.47 -23.70
CA GLU A 505 5.90 6.90 -23.52
C GLU A 505 4.60 7.71 -23.38
N LYS A 506 3.63 7.53 -24.29
CA LYS A 506 2.30 8.17 -24.20
C LYS A 506 1.56 7.80 -22.91
N LEU A 507 1.62 6.53 -22.50
CA LEU A 507 0.99 6.08 -21.26
C LEU A 507 1.63 6.76 -20.04
N GLU A 508 2.96 6.94 -20.04
CA GLU A 508 3.66 7.66 -18.97
C GLU A 508 3.28 9.15 -18.96
N GLU A 509 3.29 9.83 -20.11
CA GLU A 509 2.87 11.25 -20.23
C GLU A 509 1.45 11.48 -19.72
N GLU A 510 0.49 10.65 -20.15
CA GLU A 510 -0.91 10.75 -19.70
C GLU A 510 -1.10 10.39 -18.23
N THR A 511 -0.29 9.47 -17.71
CA THR A 511 -0.28 9.12 -16.28
C THR A 511 0.20 10.33 -15.48
N GLN A 512 1.32 10.95 -15.87
CA GLN A 512 1.85 12.17 -15.25
C GLN A 512 0.87 13.34 -15.32
N GLN A 513 0.20 13.56 -16.46
CA GLN A 513 -0.86 14.56 -16.63
C GLN A 513 -2.04 14.29 -15.67
N THR A 514 -2.48 13.04 -15.55
CA THR A 514 -3.55 12.64 -14.62
C THR A 514 -3.15 12.86 -13.16
N HIS A 515 -1.91 12.52 -12.78
CA HIS A 515 -1.39 12.82 -11.45
C HIS A 515 -1.33 14.33 -11.19
N LEU A 516 -0.97 15.16 -12.18
CA LEU A 516 -0.94 16.62 -12.04
C LEU A 516 -2.35 17.19 -11.81
N GLU A 517 -3.35 16.73 -12.55
CA GLU A 517 -4.76 17.12 -12.37
C GLU A 517 -5.27 16.80 -10.97
N PHE A 518 -5.11 15.55 -10.52
CA PHE A 518 -5.54 15.15 -9.18
C PHE A 518 -4.69 15.77 -8.08
N HIS A 519 -3.39 16.04 -8.31
CA HIS A 519 -2.56 16.78 -7.36
C HIS A 519 -3.02 18.23 -7.21
N GLN A 520 -3.37 18.91 -8.31
CA GLN A 520 -3.93 20.26 -8.24
C GLN A 520 -5.28 20.29 -7.50
N GLN A 521 -6.14 19.29 -7.72
CA GLN A 521 -7.39 19.17 -6.96
C GLN A 521 -7.10 18.92 -5.46
N LEU A 522 -6.20 17.99 -5.14
CA LEU A 522 -5.80 17.70 -3.75
C LEU A 522 -5.20 18.95 -3.06
N VAL A 523 -4.40 19.75 -3.76
CA VAL A 523 -3.86 21.02 -3.23
C VAL A 523 -4.97 22.02 -2.92
N ASN A 524 -6.03 22.10 -3.73
CA ASN A 524 -7.18 22.96 -3.45
C ASN A 524 -7.96 22.46 -2.21
N GLU A 525 -8.26 21.15 -2.13
CA GLU A 525 -8.94 20.55 -0.96
C GLU A 525 -8.09 20.69 0.33
N ILE A 526 -6.75 20.61 0.23
CA ILE A 526 -5.83 20.94 1.33
C ILE A 526 -5.96 22.40 1.74
N GLN A 527 -6.03 23.35 0.80
CA GLN A 527 -6.18 24.78 1.11
C GLN A 527 -7.49 25.08 1.85
N GLU A 528 -8.59 24.42 1.49
CA GLU A 528 -9.87 24.53 2.18
C GLU A 528 -9.79 23.97 3.62
N ALA A 529 -9.20 22.80 3.81
CA ALA A 529 -8.98 22.22 5.13
C ALA A 529 -8.01 23.06 6.00
N LEU A 530 -7.01 23.70 5.39
CA LEU A 530 -6.12 24.65 6.05
C LEU A 530 -6.80 25.98 6.39
N HIS A 531 -7.78 26.43 5.59
CA HIS A 531 -8.57 27.62 5.89
C HIS A 531 -9.41 27.41 7.15
N PHE A 532 -10.03 26.23 7.30
CA PHE A 532 -10.67 25.82 8.56
C PHE A 532 -9.68 25.85 9.74
N LEU A 533 -8.50 25.24 9.58
CA LEU A 533 -7.45 25.24 10.61
C LEU A 533 -7.05 26.66 11.02
N GLN A 534 -6.86 27.56 10.04
CA GLN A 534 -6.52 28.96 10.30
C GLN A 534 -7.64 29.68 11.07
N GLN A 535 -8.88 29.61 10.59
CA GLN A 535 -10.03 30.27 11.25
C GLN A 535 -10.25 29.79 12.67
N HIS A 536 -10.00 28.50 12.94
CA HIS A 536 -10.06 27.93 14.28
C HIS A 536 -8.93 28.49 15.15
N MET A 537 -7.68 28.46 14.65
CA MET A 537 -6.54 28.96 15.41
C MET A 537 -6.61 30.47 15.69
N GLU A 538 -7.18 31.28 14.79
CA GLU A 538 -7.47 32.70 15.04
C GLU A 538 -8.39 32.89 16.26
N GLN A 539 -9.43 32.04 16.39
CA GLN A 539 -10.32 32.06 17.55
C GLN A 539 -9.61 31.59 18.83
N VAL A 540 -8.82 30.52 18.76
CA VAL A 540 -8.06 30.01 19.90
C VAL A 540 -7.06 31.05 20.41
N VAL A 541 -6.25 31.63 19.52
CA VAL A 541 -5.25 32.66 19.85
C VAL A 541 -5.93 33.92 20.41
N GLY A 542 -7.05 34.35 19.83
CA GLY A 542 -7.84 35.48 20.35
C GLY A 542 -8.40 35.23 21.76
N GLN A 543 -8.90 34.01 22.02
CA GLN A 543 -9.38 33.62 23.34
C GLN A 543 -8.27 33.50 24.39
N THR A 544 -7.10 32.94 24.03
CA THR A 544 -5.95 32.87 24.94
C THR A 544 -5.38 34.25 25.24
N LEU A 545 -5.30 35.15 24.25
CA LEU A 545 -4.89 36.54 24.48
C LEU A 545 -5.81 37.28 25.45
N LEU A 546 -7.13 37.07 25.33
CA LEU A 546 -8.12 37.61 26.26
C LEU A 546 -8.03 37.01 27.68
N GLN A 547 -7.48 35.80 27.83
CA GLN A 547 -7.22 35.19 29.13
C GLN A 547 -5.89 35.66 29.72
N HIS A 548 -4.83 35.68 28.91
CA HIS A 548 -3.49 36.11 29.32
C HIS A 548 -3.47 37.59 29.72
N ALA A 549 -4.11 38.49 28.97
CA ALA A 549 -4.23 39.90 29.37
C ALA A 549 -5.01 40.10 30.71
N ARG A 550 -5.69 39.08 31.22
CA ARG A 550 -6.32 39.07 32.56
C ARG A 550 -5.46 38.39 33.63
N GLN A 551 -4.45 37.61 33.23
CA GLN A 551 -3.48 36.93 34.11
C GLN A 551 -2.18 37.73 34.27
N GLU A 552 -1.66 38.32 33.19
CA GLU A 552 -0.46 39.18 33.19
C GLU A 552 -0.69 40.43 34.05
N ALA A 553 -1.91 41.00 34.00
CA ALA A 553 -2.39 42.03 34.94
C ALA A 553 -2.47 41.57 36.42
N ALA A 554 -2.15 40.31 36.72
CA ALA A 554 -1.97 39.75 38.05
C ALA A 554 -0.56 39.16 38.29
N GLU A 555 0.28 39.01 37.26
CA GLU A 555 1.57 38.30 37.29
C GLU A 555 2.82 39.17 37.03
N GLU A 556 2.71 40.51 36.91
CA GLU A 556 3.84 41.47 36.97
C GLU A 556 4.56 41.50 38.35
N ASN A 557 4.90 40.34 38.92
CA ASN A 557 5.38 40.18 40.30
C ASN A 557 6.60 39.21 40.49
N SER A 558 7.17 38.57 39.46
CA SER A 558 8.38 37.69 39.59
C SER A 558 9.12 37.33 38.27
N ASP A 559 10.48 37.28 38.30
CA ASP A 559 11.46 37.29 37.16
C ASP A 559 12.05 35.92 36.64
N ASP A 560 12.82 35.98 35.51
CA ASP A 560 13.46 34.92 34.66
C ASP A 560 15.03 34.87 34.63
N GLU A 561 15.70 33.79 34.10
CA GLU A 561 17.12 33.80 33.56
C GLU A 561 17.63 32.50 32.79
N PRO A 562 18.67 32.54 31.88
CA PRO A 562 19.26 31.36 31.15
C PRO A 562 20.82 31.06 31.26
N ASP A 563 21.51 30.59 30.18
CA ASP A 563 22.66 29.60 30.14
C ASP A 563 24.14 30.09 29.82
N PHE A 564 24.94 29.39 28.97
CA PHE A 564 26.43 29.29 29.09
C PHE A 564 27.32 29.19 27.81
N LYS A 565 26.96 28.58 26.67
CA LYS A 565 27.94 28.37 25.56
C LYS A 565 28.50 29.66 24.94
N GLU A 566 27.66 30.68 24.85
CA GLU A 566 27.98 32.00 24.30
C GLU A 566 29.11 32.68 25.11
N ARG A 567 29.04 32.55 26.45
CA ARG A 567 30.06 33.03 27.39
C ARG A 567 31.47 32.54 27.07
N LEU A 568 31.65 31.37 26.45
CA LEU A 568 32.97 30.78 26.22
C LEU A 568 33.68 31.35 24.99
N VAL A 569 32.93 31.82 23.99
CA VAL A 569 33.48 32.58 22.85
C VAL A 569 33.70 34.03 23.26
N GLU A 570 32.76 34.62 24.01
CA GLU A 570 32.91 35.97 24.60
C GLU A 570 34.16 36.06 25.48
N THR A 571 34.33 35.16 26.45
CA THR A 571 35.51 35.11 27.34
C THR A 571 36.84 34.98 26.57
N ALA A 572 36.85 34.32 25.41
CA ALA A 572 38.05 34.19 24.58
C ALA A 572 38.37 35.45 23.76
N VAL A 573 37.36 36.22 23.36
CA VAL A 573 37.49 37.52 22.68
C VAL A 573 37.83 38.64 23.67
N GLU A 574 37.39 38.53 24.92
CA GLU A 574 37.71 39.44 26.03
C GLU A 574 39.12 39.20 26.63
N SER A 575 39.82 38.14 26.20
CA SER A 575 41.17 37.80 26.67
C SER A 575 42.25 38.76 26.15
N VAL A 576 42.98 39.39 27.07
CA VAL A 576 44.04 40.40 26.83
C VAL A 576 45.20 39.91 25.94
N TYR A 577 45.31 38.61 25.67
CA TYR A 577 46.45 38.00 24.96
C TYR A 577 46.15 37.53 23.52
N GLY A 578 44.90 37.62 23.05
CA GLY A 578 44.51 37.24 21.68
C GLY A 578 44.19 38.47 20.82
N THR A 579 44.96 38.71 19.75
CA THR A 579 44.55 39.70 18.73
C THR A 579 43.57 39.08 17.75
N HIS A 580 42.50 39.82 17.41
CA HIS A 580 41.43 39.37 16.52
C HIS A 580 41.94 38.78 15.18
N ASN A 581 43.00 39.36 14.60
CA ASN A 581 43.63 38.87 13.37
C ASN A 581 44.28 37.48 13.51
N ASN A 582 44.80 37.13 14.69
CA ASN A 582 45.39 35.81 14.94
C ASN A 582 44.29 34.73 15.05
N ILE A 583 43.18 35.05 15.73
CA ILE A 583 42.03 34.14 15.87
C ILE A 583 41.38 33.88 14.50
N ASN A 584 41.13 34.92 13.70
CA ASN A 584 40.56 34.76 12.36
C ASN A 584 41.46 33.93 11.42
N ARG A 585 42.78 34.06 11.52
CA ARG A 585 43.74 33.23 10.75
C ARG A 585 43.69 31.76 11.17
N LEU A 586 43.48 31.48 12.45
CA LEU A 586 43.32 30.12 13.00
C LEU A 586 42.09 29.44 12.36
N VAL A 587 40.96 30.15 12.38
CA VAL A 587 39.67 29.70 11.81
C VAL A 587 39.80 29.46 10.31
N GLN A 588 40.45 30.35 9.56
CA GLN A 588 40.66 30.16 8.11
C GLN A 588 41.55 28.96 7.76
N ASN A 589 42.63 28.75 8.52
CA ASN A 589 43.52 27.59 8.31
C ASN A 589 42.79 26.26 8.56
N TYR A 590 41.97 26.19 9.61
CA TYR A 590 41.13 25.04 9.92
C TYR A 590 40.20 24.68 8.74
N TYR A 591 39.41 25.64 8.23
CA TYR A 591 38.55 25.40 7.07
C TYR A 591 39.32 25.00 5.79
N GLN A 592 40.53 25.50 5.58
CA GLN A 592 41.34 25.10 4.42
C GLN A 592 41.90 23.66 4.55
N GLN A 593 42.13 23.16 5.75
CA GLN A 593 42.53 21.77 5.99
C GLN A 593 41.35 20.81 5.79
N LEU A 594 40.15 21.15 6.30
CA LEU A 594 38.92 20.38 6.10
C LEU A 594 38.63 20.13 4.60
N GLY A 595 38.85 21.13 3.74
CA GLY A 595 38.66 20.98 2.29
C GLY A 595 39.56 19.91 1.66
N LYS A 596 40.87 19.91 1.97
CA LYS A 596 41.85 18.96 1.41
C LYS A 596 41.60 17.51 1.85
N ILE A 597 41.16 17.33 3.10
CA ILE A 597 40.77 16.04 3.66
C ILE A 597 39.57 15.47 2.88
N THR A 598 38.58 16.32 2.60
CA THR A 598 37.35 15.95 1.86
C THR A 598 37.65 15.51 0.42
N GLU A 599 38.45 16.28 -0.34
CA GLU A 599 38.82 15.93 -1.72
C GLU A 599 39.57 14.59 -1.83
N SER A 600 40.46 14.29 -0.87
CA SER A 600 41.21 13.03 -0.85
C SER A 600 40.33 11.80 -0.63
N TYR A 601 39.27 11.95 0.17
CA TYR A 601 38.29 10.89 0.46
C TYR A 601 37.47 10.53 -0.78
N GLU A 602 37.00 11.52 -1.55
CA GLU A 602 36.19 11.29 -2.75
C GLU A 602 36.95 10.50 -3.84
N GLY A 603 38.23 10.83 -4.07
CA GLY A 603 39.07 10.11 -5.02
C GLY A 603 39.24 8.63 -4.68
N LYS A 604 39.50 8.32 -3.40
CA LYS A 604 39.66 6.93 -2.91
C LYS A 604 38.35 6.13 -3.00
N LYS A 605 37.23 6.77 -2.65
CA LYS A 605 35.86 6.20 -2.75
C LYS A 605 35.55 5.73 -4.17
N LEU A 606 35.90 6.51 -5.19
CA LEU A 606 35.65 6.16 -6.60
C LEU A 606 36.43 4.90 -7.05
N GLN A 607 37.67 4.75 -6.60
CA GLN A 607 38.55 3.64 -7.01
C GLN A 607 38.07 2.30 -6.40
N GLN A 608 37.67 2.29 -5.14
CA GLN A 608 37.24 1.07 -4.43
C GLN A 608 35.89 0.53 -4.95
N LEU A 609 35.00 1.42 -5.44
CA LEU A 609 33.74 1.02 -6.07
C LEU A 609 33.96 0.21 -7.36
N LYS A 610 35.02 0.50 -8.13
CA LYS A 610 35.32 -0.20 -9.39
C LYS A 610 35.84 -1.62 -9.17
N SER A 611 36.66 -1.87 -8.14
CA SER A 611 37.20 -3.21 -7.87
C SER A 611 36.12 -4.20 -7.41
N LEU A 612 35.23 -3.77 -6.51
CA LEU A 612 34.13 -4.58 -5.98
C LEU A 612 33.10 -5.01 -7.03
N GLN A 613 32.98 -4.27 -8.14
CA GLN A 613 32.09 -4.63 -9.25
C GLN A 613 32.60 -5.85 -10.03
N ALA A 614 33.92 -6.07 -10.10
CA ALA A 614 34.51 -7.20 -10.81
C ALA A 614 34.32 -8.53 -10.05
N GLU A 615 34.60 -8.55 -8.74
CA GLU A 615 34.49 -9.76 -7.90
C GLU A 615 33.06 -10.36 -7.87
N ARG A 616 32.03 -9.51 -8.03
CA ARG A 616 30.62 -9.93 -8.06
C ARG A 616 30.31 -10.91 -9.20
N GLY A 617 31.01 -10.79 -10.33
CA GLY A 617 30.76 -11.63 -11.51
C GLY A 617 31.09 -13.11 -11.26
N GLU A 618 32.23 -13.38 -10.62
CA GLU A 618 32.76 -14.74 -10.50
C GLU A 618 32.00 -15.59 -9.47
N ARG A 619 31.69 -15.03 -8.30
CA ARG A 619 30.99 -15.77 -7.23
C ARG A 619 29.60 -16.29 -7.65
N SER A 620 28.91 -15.56 -8.53
CA SER A 620 27.59 -15.95 -9.06
C SER A 620 27.61 -17.27 -9.85
N ARG A 621 28.74 -17.60 -10.49
CA ARG A 621 28.91 -18.79 -11.35
C ARG A 621 29.20 -20.06 -10.55
N LEU A 622 29.73 -19.92 -9.33
CA LEU A 622 30.11 -21.04 -8.46
C LEU A 622 28.91 -21.61 -7.70
N LYS A 623 28.09 -20.75 -7.05
CA LYS A 623 26.95 -21.21 -6.22
C LYS A 623 25.86 -21.95 -7.02
N LYS A 624 25.57 -21.57 -8.28
CA LYS A 624 24.60 -22.26 -9.15
C LYS A 624 24.89 -23.75 -9.42
N LYS A 625 26.14 -24.20 -9.27
CA LYS A 625 26.49 -25.61 -9.44
C LYS A 625 26.07 -26.48 -8.24
N GLN A 626 25.90 -25.86 -7.07
CA GLN A 626 25.71 -26.54 -5.78
C GLN A 626 24.23 -26.84 -5.48
N GLU A 627 23.31 -25.97 -5.96
CA GLU A 627 21.86 -26.11 -5.76
C GLU A 627 21.29 -27.38 -6.43
N ASN A 628 21.78 -27.73 -7.62
CA ASN A 628 21.30 -28.88 -8.40
C ASN A 628 21.55 -30.23 -7.69
N GLU A 629 22.57 -30.33 -6.83
CA GLU A 629 22.90 -31.56 -6.09
C GLU A 629 22.01 -31.76 -4.85
N GLN A 630 21.32 -30.71 -4.40
CA GLN A 630 20.55 -30.71 -3.15
C GLN A 630 19.09 -31.11 -3.38
N ALA A 631 18.49 -30.63 -4.48
CA ALA A 631 17.10 -30.95 -4.86
C ALA A 631 16.83 -32.45 -5.04
N LEU A 632 17.84 -33.22 -5.47
CA LEU A 632 17.79 -34.68 -5.62
C LEU A 632 17.66 -35.45 -4.30
N LYS A 633 18.06 -34.87 -3.16
CA LYS A 633 18.07 -35.56 -1.86
C LYS A 633 16.75 -35.42 -1.10
N GLU A 634 15.96 -34.38 -1.36
CA GLU A 634 14.72 -34.11 -0.60
C GLU A 634 13.53 -34.98 -1.03
N GLN A 635 13.48 -35.46 -2.28
CA GLN A 635 12.36 -36.25 -2.77
C GLN A 635 12.18 -37.59 -2.02
N LEU A 636 13.25 -38.12 -1.42
CA LEU A 636 13.23 -39.38 -0.67
C LEU A 636 12.55 -39.28 0.71
N ASN A 637 12.42 -38.08 1.31
CA ASN A 637 12.01 -37.93 2.71
C ASN A 637 10.50 -37.66 2.93
N LYS A 638 9.67 -37.62 1.87
CA LYS A 638 8.25 -37.23 1.97
C LYS A 638 7.31 -38.28 2.60
N GLY A 639 7.79 -39.48 2.92
CA GLY A 639 6.94 -40.62 3.30
C GLY A 639 6.59 -40.79 4.78
N LEU A 640 6.96 -39.87 5.69
CA LEU A 640 7.02 -40.21 7.13
C LEU A 640 6.57 -39.14 8.16
N LEU A 641 5.78 -38.13 7.78
CA LEU A 641 5.30 -37.10 8.72
C LEU A 641 3.78 -36.85 8.65
N ASP A 642 3.24 -36.46 9.81
CA ASP A 642 1.85 -36.71 10.24
C ASP A 642 0.81 -35.69 9.74
N ILE A 643 -0.46 -36.10 9.71
CA ILE A 643 -1.58 -35.43 9.01
C ILE A 643 -2.11 -34.18 9.77
N SER A 644 -1.66 -33.94 11.01
CA SER A 644 -2.24 -32.96 11.93
C SER A 644 -1.56 -31.56 11.99
N SER A 645 -0.56 -31.25 11.15
CA SER A 645 0.11 -29.94 11.19
C SER A 645 -0.63 -28.85 10.40
N ALA A 646 -0.78 -27.67 11.02
CA ALA A 646 -1.59 -26.54 10.54
C ALA A 646 -1.29 -26.11 9.08
N VAL A 647 -2.33 -25.70 8.36
CA VAL A 647 -2.26 -25.29 6.94
C VAL A 647 -1.26 -24.15 6.72
N HIS A 648 -1.23 -23.16 7.61
CA HIS A 648 -0.24 -22.09 7.63
C HIS A 648 1.21 -22.63 7.60
N GLN A 649 1.54 -23.72 8.30
CA GLN A 649 2.89 -24.30 8.26
C GLN A 649 3.23 -24.95 6.91
N ARG A 650 2.24 -25.50 6.20
CA ARG A 650 2.42 -26.04 4.84
C ARG A 650 2.57 -24.92 3.81
N MET A 651 1.75 -23.87 3.90
CA MET A 651 1.87 -22.67 3.06
C MET A 651 3.20 -21.97 3.30
N VAL A 652 3.57 -21.74 4.57
CA VAL A 652 4.87 -21.17 4.96
C VAL A 652 6.04 -22.05 4.55
N LEU A 653 5.95 -23.38 4.56
CA LEU A 653 7.00 -24.24 3.99
C LEU A 653 7.12 -24.10 2.47
N HIS A 654 6.00 -23.98 1.76
CA HIS A 654 6.03 -23.83 0.30
C HIS A 654 6.51 -22.43 -0.12
N GLN A 655 6.08 -21.39 0.59
CA GLN A 655 6.54 -20.02 0.43
C GLN A 655 8.01 -19.90 0.84
N LYS A 656 8.44 -20.48 1.99
CA LYS A 656 9.86 -20.59 2.39
C LYS A 656 10.71 -21.33 1.37
N LYS A 657 10.18 -22.27 0.59
CA LYS A 657 10.97 -22.93 -0.47
C LYS A 657 11.29 -21.97 -1.62
N ILE A 658 10.32 -21.16 -2.04
CA ILE A 658 10.48 -20.15 -3.10
C ILE A 658 11.30 -18.97 -2.57
N LEU A 659 11.01 -18.53 -1.35
CA LEU A 659 11.77 -17.52 -0.63
C LEU A 659 13.20 -17.96 -0.35
N ALA A 660 13.51 -19.21 -0.01
CA ALA A 660 14.89 -19.65 0.24
C ALA A 660 15.77 -19.58 -1.03
N GLN A 661 15.21 -19.87 -2.21
CA GLN A 661 15.90 -19.69 -3.49
C GLN A 661 16.13 -18.20 -3.80
N PHE A 662 15.13 -17.36 -3.53
CA PHE A 662 15.24 -15.91 -3.65
C PHE A 662 16.24 -15.33 -2.62
N GLU A 663 16.19 -15.77 -1.36
CA GLU A 663 17.05 -15.41 -0.25
C GLU A 663 18.50 -15.77 -0.53
N LEU A 664 18.80 -16.94 -1.13
CA LEU A 664 20.16 -17.29 -1.52
C LEU A 664 20.69 -16.29 -2.58
N GLN A 665 19.86 -15.92 -3.56
CA GLN A 665 20.20 -14.91 -4.56
C GLN A 665 20.35 -13.51 -3.96
N GLN A 666 19.48 -13.14 -3.00
CA GLN A 666 19.60 -11.88 -2.24
C GLN A 666 20.76 -11.90 -1.25
N GLN A 667 21.18 -13.05 -0.73
CA GLN A 667 22.30 -13.18 0.18
C GLN A 667 23.64 -13.05 -0.54
N ILE A 668 23.74 -13.51 -1.79
CA ILE A 668 24.86 -13.17 -2.69
C ILE A 668 24.91 -11.66 -2.95
N ARG A 669 23.75 -11.03 -3.19
CA ARG A 669 23.64 -9.56 -3.36
C ARG A 669 24.04 -8.83 -2.07
N LEU A 670 23.56 -9.29 -0.92
CA LEU A 670 23.82 -8.73 0.41
C LEU A 670 25.28 -8.94 0.85
N GLU A 671 25.92 -10.07 0.54
CA GLU A 671 27.35 -10.30 0.75
C GLU A 671 28.17 -9.28 -0.06
N SER A 672 27.82 -9.05 -1.33
CA SER A 672 28.47 -8.03 -2.17
C SER A 672 28.23 -6.60 -1.65
N LEU A 673 27.04 -6.32 -1.12
CA LEU A 673 26.72 -5.03 -0.49
C LEU A 673 27.41 -4.85 0.86
N LYS A 674 27.55 -5.90 1.67
CA LYS A 674 28.31 -5.90 2.93
C LYS A 674 29.80 -5.65 2.69
N GLN A 675 30.40 -6.27 1.67
CA GLN A 675 31.79 -5.96 1.26
C GLN A 675 31.92 -4.50 0.79
N LYS A 676 30.92 -3.97 0.06
CA LYS A 676 30.87 -2.57 -0.34
C LYS A 676 30.74 -1.60 0.84
N ILE A 677 29.87 -1.92 1.80
CA ILE A 677 29.65 -1.13 3.02
C ILE A 677 30.90 -1.14 3.90
N LEU A 678 31.51 -2.32 4.14
CA LEU A 678 32.75 -2.43 4.92
C LEU A 678 33.91 -1.65 4.29
N GLY A 679 34.05 -1.69 2.96
CA GLY A 679 35.05 -0.90 2.24
C GLY A 679 34.83 0.62 2.37
N LEU A 680 33.58 1.07 2.32
CA LEU A 680 33.23 2.49 2.51
C LEU A 680 33.33 2.92 3.98
N GLN A 681 33.00 2.05 4.93
CA GLN A 681 33.14 2.32 6.37
C GLN A 681 34.60 2.48 6.78
N GLN A 682 35.52 1.70 6.20
CA GLN A 682 36.96 1.87 6.42
C GLN A 682 37.45 3.24 5.92
N LEU A 683 36.96 3.72 4.77
CA LEU A 683 37.24 5.08 4.29
C LEU A 683 36.58 6.17 5.15
N GLN A 684 35.38 5.92 5.66
CA GLN A 684 34.66 6.86 6.52
C GLN A 684 35.34 7.00 7.90
N THR A 685 35.78 5.91 8.52
CA THR A 685 36.51 5.98 9.81
C THR A 685 37.87 6.65 9.65
N GLU A 686 38.53 6.49 8.50
CA GLU A 686 39.76 7.23 8.18
C GLU A 686 39.49 8.74 8.05
N LEU A 687 38.37 9.12 7.41
CA LEU A 687 37.93 10.52 7.31
C LEU A 687 37.58 11.09 8.70
N GLU A 688 36.79 10.40 9.51
CA GLU A 688 36.40 10.83 10.86
C GLU A 688 37.61 11.02 11.78
N ASN A 689 38.61 10.14 11.71
CA ASN A 689 39.87 10.32 12.46
C ASN A 689 40.64 11.58 12.01
N GLN A 690 40.76 11.82 10.69
CA GLN A 690 41.45 12.99 10.14
C GLN A 690 40.72 14.31 10.48
N LEU A 691 39.38 14.28 10.57
CA LEU A 691 38.57 15.42 10.99
C LEU A 691 38.69 15.69 12.50
N GLN A 692 38.67 14.64 13.33
CA GLN A 692 38.84 14.75 14.79
C GLN A 692 40.25 15.22 15.18
N GLU A 693 41.29 14.83 14.45
CA GLU A 693 42.65 15.32 14.63
C GLU A 693 42.72 16.83 14.33
N ALA A 694 42.14 17.28 13.21
CA ALA A 694 42.05 18.70 12.85
C ALA A 694 41.21 19.54 13.83
N GLU A 695 40.09 19.00 14.35
CA GLU A 695 39.25 19.69 15.34
C GLU A 695 39.92 19.77 16.72
N LEU A 696 40.65 18.73 17.13
CA LEU A 696 41.40 18.73 18.38
C LEU A 696 42.57 19.73 18.34
N ASP A 697 43.30 19.78 17.22
CA ASP A 697 44.35 20.77 16.99
C ASP A 697 43.77 22.20 17.06
N PHE A 698 42.64 22.46 16.39
CA PHE A 698 41.95 23.76 16.45
C PHE A 698 41.49 24.13 17.88
N VAL A 699 40.82 23.23 18.61
CA VAL A 699 40.31 23.51 19.97
C VAL A 699 41.44 23.67 20.98
N THR A 700 42.54 22.92 20.84
CA THR A 700 43.70 23.07 21.73
C THR A 700 44.44 24.38 21.48
N GLU A 701 44.66 24.78 20.22
CA GLU A 701 45.21 26.10 19.90
C GLU A 701 44.30 27.23 20.45
N LEU A 702 42.98 27.14 20.27
CA LEU A 702 42.02 28.16 20.71
C LEU A 702 41.94 28.26 22.25
N ALA A 703 41.99 27.14 22.97
CA ALA A 703 42.05 27.14 24.43
C ALA A 703 43.38 27.69 24.98
N THR A 704 44.52 27.47 24.31
CA THR A 704 45.79 28.09 24.73
C THR A 704 45.77 29.62 24.59
N LEU A 705 45.04 30.16 23.62
CA LEU A 705 44.81 31.61 23.47
C LEU A 705 43.89 32.17 24.56
N ALA A 706 42.87 31.41 24.97
CA ALA A 706 41.90 31.81 26.00
C ALA A 706 42.38 31.56 27.45
N ARG A 707 43.49 30.82 27.66
CA ARG A 707 43.99 30.35 28.97
C ARG A 707 42.97 29.58 29.83
N VAL A 708 41.93 29.03 29.22
CA VAL A 708 40.97 28.15 29.90
C VAL A 708 41.64 26.79 30.13
N PRO A 709 41.69 26.26 31.37
CA PRO A 709 42.31 24.97 31.64
C PRO A 709 41.44 23.84 31.10
N LEU A 710 41.76 23.36 29.90
CA LEU A 710 41.21 22.11 29.38
C LEU A 710 41.62 20.95 30.30
N ALA A 711 40.63 20.30 30.92
CA ALA A 711 40.86 19.09 31.67
C ALA A 711 41.32 17.97 30.73
N MET A 712 42.63 17.68 30.71
CA MET A 712 43.19 16.56 29.97
C MET A 712 42.50 15.25 30.38
N LYS A 713 41.57 14.77 29.57
CA LYS A 713 41.13 13.36 29.61
C LYS A 713 42.34 12.51 29.24
N LYS A 714 42.95 11.89 30.27
CA LYS A 714 44.07 10.96 30.12
C LYS A 714 43.77 9.91 29.04
N GLN A 715 44.78 9.64 28.22
CA GLN A 715 44.78 8.62 27.19
C GLN A 715 44.21 7.28 27.70
N LEU A 716 43.19 6.75 27.01
CA LEU A 716 42.94 5.32 27.00
C LEU A 716 44.02 4.68 26.12
N SER A 717 45.03 4.12 26.79
CA SER A 717 46.24 3.60 26.16
C SER A 717 45.94 2.49 25.15
N LYS A 718 46.52 2.62 23.95
CA LYS A 718 46.67 1.53 22.97
C LYS A 718 47.18 0.26 23.67
N ARG A 719 46.44 -0.85 23.55
CA ARG A 719 46.99 -2.20 23.76
C ARG A 719 46.84 -3.01 22.48
N SER A 720 47.85 -2.91 21.62
CA SER A 720 47.98 -3.72 20.42
C SER A 720 49.07 -4.79 20.59
N LYS A 721 48.98 -5.83 19.74
CA LYS A 721 49.98 -6.91 19.51
C LYS A 721 50.00 -8.08 20.53
N PRO A 722 50.48 -9.27 20.11
CA PRO A 722 50.22 -9.92 18.82
C PRO A 722 50.01 -11.45 18.91
N THR A 723 49.60 -12.07 17.78
CA THR A 723 49.85 -13.47 17.37
C THR A 723 49.74 -14.61 18.41
N GLY A 724 48.68 -15.40 18.25
CA GLY A 724 48.60 -16.82 18.57
C GLY A 724 47.71 -17.48 17.52
#